data_AF-X0R3I2-F1
#
_entry.id   AF-X0R3I2-F1
#
_cell.length_a   1.000
_cell.length_b   1.000
_cell.length_c   1.000
_cell.angle_alpha   90.00
_cell.angle_beta   90.00
_cell.angle_gamma   90.00
#
_symmetry.space_group_name_H-M   'P 1'
#
loop_
_entity.id
_entity.type
_entity.pdbx_description
1 polymer ?
#
loop_
_entity_poly.entity_id
_entity_poly.type
_entity_poly.pdbx_seq_one_letter_code
_entity_poly.pdbx_strand_id
1 'polypeptide(L)'
;MRQTLESSVNFGLRRFLIAAVYILENHLLLNLPEYMWYIVTGKEDTFSLPTCNWQSLIYEIRHDTTNQEQLSNQVPSTSNNISTVTNSQLAVEIAKIFKSDSNNKISKKLFVKKLKKLDSELKNSYAPLNERAIVGWLLSMTTSHMVSSIQTYSNRITNRWLALTENSSLKDYQEDDFVALYTEMIELSKTPKAANAAAELIDKIHQYMVAHHNIESIPPFATSDRSHHRVGYISESMFQAILNKIDSLTMTVDEKQAISLTLILGQRCGLRIGEIVKIRIRDIAETQNYLEVRNNKFGNNKSLSALRRISLSQLLLESDMQLIRRVYIKRSRYKNQTLIANQAGMPYNSNAISKIISSLIKEVTGLKYLTTHHLRHSCLTNFQLMSFLYDKDYKFNNHSSAKFLKSLLPYEDKQAVNIINHFETSLAYKKVYALAGVAGHASPSTTFASYVHLTDIQIGLLLYHVDFKLSVKHAPLLKTPRRRKHEIENVPLKINEYLIYKMKLPELPQPKSSKSVSENLTKQTDKTKRYAFDEVNQILEAYTEKGDYEYLMHIYDVSQETFETWHHNAKRLREASEFQTTKGNPRLFDPNNKHSLLPVKDRYGDDRKNMIRMTDKFRDIYKGSNDKGAINKFVFHTLINAQPSKNFIIFKHPADIYNYLEIVCQLVYKKDISLKVYNYEQASEADQTSWNLALKTIPRSQMEFNELDYAKVKSYQKKIRAELSLTSQTQPIRIENRLDSNIPISQWSVRTLQIFCHYVYIMIGEKLN
;
A
#
# COMPACT_ATOMS: atom_id res chain seq x y z
N MET A 1 -5.36 -18.95 62.59
CA MET A 1 -5.26 -17.67 63.30
C MET A 1 -5.92 -16.60 62.44
N ARG A 2 -7.10 -16.16 62.87
CA ARG A 2 -7.98 -15.17 62.20
C ARG A 2 -7.86 -13.80 62.91
N GLN A 3 -6.68 -13.51 63.45
CA GLN A 3 -6.34 -12.30 64.20
C GLN A 3 -4.89 -11.95 63.87
N THR A 4 -4.62 -10.64 63.74
CA THR A 4 -3.37 -9.95 63.37
C THR A 4 -3.11 -9.70 61.87
N LEU A 5 -4.04 -9.02 61.20
CA LEU A 5 -3.76 -8.10 60.07
C LEU A 5 -4.97 -7.15 59.83
N GLU A 6 -5.64 -6.70 60.91
CA GLU A 6 -6.64 -5.61 60.86
C GLU A 6 -5.96 -4.26 61.10
N SER A 7 -5.04 -3.91 60.22
CA SER A 7 -4.79 -2.52 59.87
C SER A 7 -5.04 -2.42 58.38
N SER A 8 -6.31 -2.59 57.99
CA SER A 8 -6.73 -2.37 56.61
C SER A 8 -6.61 -0.89 56.33
N VAL A 9 -5.43 -0.47 55.87
CA VAL A 9 -5.30 0.84 55.26
C VAL A 9 -6.15 0.78 54.00
N ASN A 10 -7.38 1.28 54.09
CA ASN A 10 -8.34 1.28 53.00
C ASN A 10 -7.94 2.39 52.01
N PHE A 11 -6.82 2.15 51.33
CA PHE A 11 -6.44 2.93 50.17
C PHE A 11 -7.28 2.41 49.00
N GLY A 12 -8.08 3.29 48.38
CA GLY A 12 -8.61 2.98 47.05
C GLY A 12 -7.46 2.58 46.11
N LEU A 13 -7.70 1.67 45.16
CA LEU A 13 -6.69 1.06 44.28
C LEU A 13 -5.66 2.07 43.76
N ARG A 14 -6.10 3.25 43.32
CA ARG A 14 -5.23 4.34 42.86
C ARG A 14 -4.21 4.81 43.90
N ARG A 15 -4.63 5.02 45.15
CA ARG A 15 -3.72 5.42 46.25
C ARG A 15 -2.74 4.32 46.58
N PHE A 16 -3.17 3.05 46.54
CA PHE A 16 -2.30 1.90 46.71
C PHE A 16 -1.22 1.84 45.62
N LEU A 17 -1.60 2.02 44.35
CA LEU A 17 -0.66 2.04 43.23
C LEU A 17 0.32 3.21 43.31
N ILE A 18 -0.14 4.41 43.68
CA ILE A 18 0.74 5.56 43.93
C ILE A 18 1.76 5.25 45.04
N ALA A 19 1.32 4.66 46.15
CA ALA A 19 2.22 4.28 47.23
C ALA A 19 3.22 3.18 46.79
N ALA A 20 2.77 2.20 46.00
CA ALA A 20 3.64 1.16 45.46
C ALA A 20 4.72 1.74 44.54
N VAL A 21 4.35 2.65 43.64
CA VAL A 21 5.30 3.37 42.77
C VAL A 21 6.30 4.18 43.60
N TYR A 22 5.84 4.89 44.63
CA TYR A 22 6.72 5.61 45.55
C TYR A 22 7.76 4.68 46.21
N ILE A 23 7.35 3.48 46.64
CA ILE A 23 8.25 2.48 47.23
C ILE A 23 9.26 1.96 46.20
N LEU A 24 8.80 1.64 44.99
CA LEU A 24 9.64 1.15 43.91
C LEU A 24 10.79 2.13 43.61
N GLU A 25 10.49 3.43 43.51
CA GLU A 25 11.54 4.42 43.23
C GLU A 25 12.38 4.78 44.45
N ASN A 26 11.77 5.14 45.57
CA ASN A 26 12.50 5.76 46.68
C ASN A 26 13.17 4.74 47.60
N HIS A 27 12.69 3.49 47.64
CA HIS A 27 13.24 2.45 48.53
C HIS A 27 13.94 1.33 47.76
N LEU A 28 13.41 0.95 46.60
CA LEU A 28 13.99 -0.11 45.77
C LEU A 28 14.90 0.43 44.66
N LEU A 29 14.96 1.77 44.47
CA LEU A 29 15.81 2.44 43.49
C LEU A 29 15.54 1.97 42.05
N LEU A 30 14.31 1.53 41.76
CA LEU A 30 13.88 1.19 40.42
C LEU A 30 13.57 2.48 39.67
N ASN A 31 14.44 2.85 38.74
CA ASN A 31 14.19 3.98 37.84
C ASN A 31 13.22 3.56 36.74
N LEU A 32 11.95 3.94 36.87
CA LEU A 32 10.93 3.70 35.85
C LEU A 32 10.78 4.94 34.96
N PRO A 33 10.54 4.80 33.65
CA PRO A 33 10.23 5.94 32.81
C PRO A 33 8.97 6.64 33.30
N GLU A 34 8.95 7.97 33.26
CA GLU A 34 7.81 8.79 33.69
C GLU A 34 6.48 8.34 33.06
N TYR A 35 6.46 7.90 31.80
CA TYR A 35 5.22 7.43 31.18
C TYR A 35 4.69 6.12 31.80
N MET A 36 5.57 5.23 32.27
CA MET A 36 5.17 4.00 32.97
C MET A 36 4.54 4.34 34.32
N TRP A 37 4.94 5.43 34.95
CA TRP A 37 4.29 5.91 36.18
C TRP A 37 2.84 6.28 35.92
N TYR A 38 2.60 7.04 34.85
CA TYR A 38 1.27 7.48 34.50
C TYR A 38 0.36 6.31 34.15
N ILE A 39 0.90 5.28 33.50
CA ILE A 39 0.19 4.03 33.22
C ILE A 39 -0.12 3.26 34.51
N VAL A 40 0.89 2.96 35.32
CA VAL A 40 0.73 2.12 36.53
C VAL A 40 -0.17 2.79 37.57
N THR A 41 -0.17 4.12 37.66
CA THR A 41 -1.03 4.87 38.60
C THR A 41 -2.43 5.16 38.05
N GLY A 42 -2.73 4.75 36.81
CA GLY A 42 -4.01 5.00 36.14
C GLY A 42 -4.27 6.47 35.86
N LYS A 43 -3.21 7.27 35.61
CA LYS A 43 -3.32 8.66 35.15
C LYS A 43 -3.47 8.73 33.63
N GLU A 44 -2.84 7.80 32.91
CA GLU A 44 -2.94 7.63 31.47
C GLU A 44 -3.39 6.20 31.17
N ASP A 45 -4.25 6.04 30.18
CA ASP A 45 -4.77 4.72 29.79
C ASP A 45 -3.89 4.08 28.71
N THR A 46 -3.67 2.78 28.84
CA THR A 46 -3.09 1.92 27.80
C THR A 46 -3.89 0.63 27.76
N PHE A 47 -3.95 0.01 26.58
CA PHE A 47 -4.77 -1.19 26.39
C PHE A 47 -3.90 -2.35 25.90
N SER A 48 -4.05 -3.49 26.56
CA SER A 48 -3.44 -4.76 26.15
C SER A 48 -4.11 -5.32 24.90
N LEU A 49 -3.38 -6.15 24.15
CA LEU A 49 -3.91 -6.84 22.98
C LEU A 49 -5.07 -7.79 23.34
N PRO A 50 -6.07 -7.94 22.44
CA PRO A 50 -7.10 -8.95 22.60
C PRO A 50 -6.52 -10.37 22.70
N THR A 51 -7.20 -11.26 23.42
CA THR A 51 -6.80 -12.66 23.59
C THR A 51 -6.49 -13.36 22.26
N CYS A 52 -7.29 -13.11 21.21
CA CYS A 52 -7.06 -13.70 19.90
C CYS A 52 -5.80 -13.16 19.19
N ASN A 53 -5.44 -11.89 19.40
CA ASN A 53 -4.16 -11.37 18.89
C ASN A 53 -3.00 -12.05 19.64
N TRP A 54 -3.07 -12.14 20.97
CA TRP A 54 -2.06 -12.84 21.77
C TRP A 54 -1.89 -14.29 21.36
N GLN A 55 -2.98 -15.00 21.08
CA GLN A 55 -2.95 -16.35 20.54
C GLN A 55 -2.21 -16.43 19.19
N SER A 56 -2.48 -15.49 18.26
CA SER A 56 -1.76 -15.44 16.99
C SER A 56 -0.26 -15.16 17.16
N LEU A 57 0.13 -14.36 18.14
CA LEU A 57 1.53 -14.04 18.39
C LEU A 57 2.28 -15.21 19.06
N ILE A 58 1.67 -15.85 20.06
CA ILE A 58 2.33 -16.90 20.86
C ILE A 58 2.35 -18.24 20.14
N TYR A 59 1.29 -18.57 19.39
CA TYR A 59 1.17 -19.86 18.70
C TYR A 59 1.45 -19.76 17.19
N GLU A 60 1.74 -18.57 16.66
CA GLU A 60 1.96 -18.31 15.22
C GLU A 60 0.82 -18.81 14.31
N ILE A 61 -0.43 -18.66 14.77
CA ILE A 61 -1.62 -19.17 14.08
C ILE A 61 -2.48 -18.10 13.42
N ARG A 62 -3.15 -18.50 12.35
CA ARG A 62 -4.28 -17.77 11.75
C ARG A 62 -5.59 -18.24 12.37
N HIS A 63 -6.53 -17.34 12.61
CA HIS A 63 -7.88 -17.70 13.08
C HIS A 63 -8.80 -18.11 11.92
N ASP A 64 -9.63 -19.12 12.13
CA ASP A 64 -10.63 -19.52 11.13
C ASP A 64 -11.88 -18.63 11.24
N THR A 65 -12.34 -18.11 10.10
CA THR A 65 -13.58 -17.34 10.00
C THR A 65 -14.65 -18.15 9.30
N THR A 66 -15.85 -18.24 9.89
CA THR A 66 -17.03 -18.95 9.35
C THR A 66 -17.53 -18.40 8.00
N ASN A 67 -17.16 -17.17 7.65
CA ASN A 67 -17.38 -16.58 6.33
C ASN A 67 -16.03 -16.04 5.83
N GLN A 68 -15.42 -16.68 4.83
CA GLN A 68 -14.34 -16.05 4.08
C GLN A 68 -14.95 -14.91 3.26
N GLU A 69 -14.66 -13.66 3.63
CA GLU A 69 -14.93 -12.54 2.72
C GLU A 69 -14.11 -12.79 1.46
N GLN A 70 -14.78 -12.98 0.32
CA GLN A 70 -14.08 -13.10 -0.96
C GLN A 70 -13.25 -11.84 -1.16
N LEU A 71 -11.96 -12.03 -1.46
CA LEU A 71 -11.09 -10.92 -1.74
C LEU A 71 -11.66 -10.14 -2.93
N SER A 72 -11.98 -8.87 -2.67
CA SER A 72 -12.45 -7.97 -3.71
C SER A 72 -11.33 -7.83 -4.76
N ASN A 73 -11.49 -8.48 -5.91
CA ASN A 73 -10.62 -8.30 -7.09
C ASN A 73 -10.81 -6.91 -7.74
N GLN A 74 -11.30 -5.92 -6.99
CA GLN A 74 -11.52 -4.58 -7.50
C GLN A 74 -10.18 -3.89 -7.69
N VAL A 75 -9.89 -3.51 -8.93
CA VAL A 75 -8.82 -2.60 -9.28
C VAL A 75 -9.02 -1.29 -8.51
N PRO A 76 -7.99 -0.76 -7.84
CA PRO A 76 -8.16 0.45 -7.06
C PRO A 76 -8.56 1.62 -7.97
N SER A 77 -9.68 2.26 -7.62
CA SER A 77 -10.28 3.33 -8.42
C SER A 77 -9.47 4.63 -8.31
N THR A 78 -9.53 5.46 -9.35
CA THR A 78 -8.90 6.80 -9.37
C THR A 78 -9.78 7.83 -8.66
N SER A 79 -9.16 8.81 -8.00
CA SER A 79 -9.89 9.93 -7.39
C SER A 79 -10.54 10.84 -8.45
N ASN A 80 -11.86 11.01 -8.39
CA ASN A 80 -12.58 12.05 -9.13
C ASN A 80 -12.93 13.20 -8.16
N ASN A 81 -12.27 14.35 -8.31
CA ASN A 81 -12.59 15.54 -7.52
C ASN A 81 -13.82 16.23 -8.12
N ILE A 82 -14.99 16.05 -7.48
CA ILE A 82 -16.17 16.89 -7.74
C ILE A 82 -16.09 18.08 -6.79
N SER A 83 -16.04 19.30 -7.32
CA SER A 83 -16.07 20.52 -6.50
C SER A 83 -17.43 20.67 -5.81
N THR A 84 -17.44 20.63 -4.48
CA THR A 84 -18.64 20.88 -3.65
C THR A 84 -18.81 22.36 -3.34
N VAL A 85 -20.05 22.83 -3.20
CA VAL A 85 -20.37 24.20 -2.78
C VAL A 85 -20.80 24.19 -1.31
N THR A 86 -20.04 24.86 -0.44
CA THR A 86 -20.31 24.98 1.01
C THR A 86 -21.28 26.11 1.31
N ASN A 87 -22.24 25.90 2.23
CA ASN A 87 -23.15 26.94 2.73
C ASN A 87 -22.72 27.43 4.13
N SER A 88 -22.04 28.58 4.17
CA SER A 88 -21.57 29.22 5.41
C SER A 88 -22.69 29.69 6.34
N GLN A 89 -23.94 29.78 5.87
CA GLN A 89 -25.10 30.22 6.65
C GLN A 89 -26.00 29.05 7.11
N LEU A 90 -25.65 27.80 6.81
CA LEU A 90 -26.52 26.65 7.07
C LEU A 90 -26.91 26.50 8.55
N ALA A 91 -25.98 26.77 9.47
CA ALA A 91 -26.24 26.80 10.90
C ALA A 91 -27.39 27.77 11.27
N VAL A 92 -27.37 28.96 10.67
CA VAL A 92 -28.38 30.01 10.87
C VAL A 92 -29.70 29.61 10.23
N GLU A 93 -29.69 29.02 9.05
CA GLU A 93 -30.87 28.49 8.38
C GLU A 93 -31.56 27.40 9.21
N ILE A 94 -30.79 26.43 9.72
CA ILE A 94 -31.30 25.39 10.61
C ILE A 94 -31.91 26.02 11.87
N ALA A 95 -31.24 26.99 12.49
CA ALA A 95 -31.76 27.68 13.66
C ALA A 95 -33.09 28.44 13.38
N LYS A 96 -33.21 29.07 12.20
CA LYS A 96 -34.43 29.75 11.75
C LYS A 96 -35.60 28.78 11.54
N ILE A 97 -35.35 27.53 11.15
CA ILE A 97 -36.40 26.51 10.96
C ILE A 97 -37.13 26.21 12.28
N PHE A 98 -36.48 26.35 13.44
CA PHE A 98 -37.12 26.15 14.74
C PHE A 98 -37.99 27.34 15.20
N LYS A 99 -37.93 28.49 14.52
CA LYS A 99 -38.70 29.69 14.84
C LYS A 99 -40.02 29.71 14.05
N SER A 100 -41.09 30.18 14.71
CA SER A 100 -42.37 30.49 14.08
C SER A 100 -42.45 31.99 13.79
N ASP A 101 -43.30 32.40 12.84
CA ASP A 101 -43.52 33.82 12.49
C ASP A 101 -44.35 34.57 13.56
N SER A 102 -44.80 33.85 14.61
CA SER A 102 -45.45 34.37 15.80
C SER A 102 -44.65 33.97 17.06
N ASN A 103 -44.90 34.61 18.22
CA ASN A 103 -44.26 34.24 19.50
C ASN A 103 -44.60 32.81 20.01
N ASN A 104 -45.33 32.01 19.23
CA ASN A 104 -45.72 30.64 19.56
C ASN A 104 -44.72 29.59 19.08
N LYS A 105 -44.78 28.39 19.70
CA LYS A 105 -43.99 27.22 19.30
C LYS A 105 -44.37 26.77 17.88
N ILE A 106 -43.38 26.41 17.07
CA ILE A 106 -43.61 25.92 15.69
C ILE A 106 -44.36 24.58 15.69
N SER A 107 -45.31 24.40 14.77
CA SER A 107 -46.00 23.13 14.58
C SER A 107 -45.11 22.08 13.91
N LYS A 108 -45.25 20.80 14.30
CA LYS A 108 -44.48 19.69 13.72
C LYS A 108 -44.64 19.60 12.20
N LYS A 109 -45.85 19.84 11.68
CA LYS A 109 -46.15 19.84 10.24
C LYS A 109 -45.37 20.92 9.48
N LEU A 110 -45.33 22.14 10.02
CA LEU A 110 -44.59 23.26 9.41
C LEU A 110 -43.08 23.06 9.51
N PHE A 111 -42.58 22.60 10.67
CA PHE A 111 -41.18 22.26 10.88
C PHE A 111 -40.68 21.22 9.86
N VAL A 112 -41.38 20.10 9.73
CA VAL A 112 -41.03 19.03 8.78
C VAL A 112 -41.05 19.55 7.34
N LYS A 113 -42.03 20.40 6.97
CA LYS A 113 -42.09 21.01 5.63
C LYS A 113 -40.86 21.89 5.35
N LYS A 114 -40.49 22.78 6.29
CA LYS A 114 -39.31 23.65 6.16
C LYS A 114 -38.02 22.83 6.07
N LEU A 115 -37.87 21.79 6.90
CA LEU A 115 -36.68 20.94 6.92
C LEU A 115 -36.52 20.07 5.67
N LYS A 116 -37.63 19.50 5.15
CA LYS A 116 -37.62 18.77 3.86
C LYS A 116 -37.23 19.65 2.69
N LYS A 117 -37.65 20.93 2.70
CA LYS A 117 -37.27 21.88 1.66
C LYS A 117 -35.75 22.09 1.66
N LEU A 118 -35.16 22.33 2.83
CA LEU A 118 -33.72 22.50 2.99
C LEU A 118 -32.93 21.25 2.58
N ASP A 119 -33.38 20.05 2.97
CA ASP A 119 -32.75 18.78 2.55
C ASP A 119 -32.75 18.60 1.02
N SER A 120 -33.85 18.93 0.35
CA SER A 120 -33.93 18.89 -1.12
C SER A 120 -33.02 19.92 -1.80
N GLU A 121 -32.93 21.14 -1.26
CA GLU A 121 -32.04 22.19 -1.76
C GLU A 121 -30.57 21.73 -1.70
N LEU A 122 -30.14 21.17 -0.56
CA LEU A 122 -28.77 20.65 -0.39
C LEU A 122 -28.45 19.46 -1.30
N LYS A 123 -29.44 18.60 -1.59
CA LYS A 123 -29.26 17.49 -2.55
C LYS A 123 -29.07 17.99 -3.98
N ASN A 124 -29.72 19.09 -4.35
CA ASN A 124 -29.66 19.66 -5.69
C ASN A 124 -28.43 20.56 -5.90
N SER A 125 -27.84 21.13 -4.85
CA SER A 125 -26.74 22.10 -4.92
C SER A 125 -25.32 21.51 -4.86
N TYR A 126 -25.17 20.18 -4.99
CA TYR A 126 -23.88 19.49 -4.75
C TYR A 126 -23.25 19.80 -3.38
N ALA A 127 -24.08 19.99 -2.34
CA ALA A 127 -23.61 20.28 -1.00
C ALA A 127 -22.70 19.17 -0.45
N PRO A 128 -21.66 19.51 0.33
CA PRO A 128 -20.75 18.54 0.90
C PRO A 128 -21.46 17.59 1.89
N LEU A 129 -20.83 16.44 2.17
CA LEU A 129 -21.47 15.38 2.96
C LEU A 129 -21.79 15.82 4.40
N ASN A 130 -20.94 16.63 5.02
CA ASN A 130 -21.17 17.14 6.37
C ASN A 130 -22.49 17.92 6.50
N GLU A 131 -22.83 18.75 5.52
CA GLU A 131 -24.08 19.52 5.48
C GLU A 131 -25.30 18.62 5.24
N ARG A 132 -25.20 17.72 4.25
CA ARG A 132 -26.29 16.78 3.93
C ARG A 132 -26.55 15.80 5.08
N ALA A 133 -25.50 15.35 5.76
CA ALA A 133 -25.60 14.40 6.87
C ALA A 133 -26.32 15.01 8.07
N ILE A 134 -25.98 16.24 8.47
CA ILE A 134 -26.61 16.84 9.66
C ILE A 134 -28.10 17.15 9.41
N VAL A 135 -28.46 17.69 8.24
CA VAL A 135 -29.85 17.98 7.89
C VAL A 135 -30.66 16.70 7.69
N GLY A 136 -30.10 15.72 6.99
CA GLY A 136 -30.72 14.41 6.79
C GLY A 136 -30.95 13.65 8.10
N TRP A 137 -30.00 13.73 9.03
CA TRP A 137 -30.15 13.15 10.37
C TRP A 137 -31.23 13.86 11.19
N LEU A 138 -31.26 15.20 11.21
CA LEU A 138 -32.33 15.96 11.86
C LEU A 138 -33.71 15.59 11.28
N LEU A 139 -33.78 15.39 9.96
CA LEU A 139 -35.01 14.99 9.27
C LEU A 139 -35.45 13.57 9.65
N SER A 140 -34.52 12.62 9.76
CA SER A 140 -34.84 11.24 10.15
C SER A 140 -35.47 11.16 11.55
N MET A 141 -35.01 12.00 12.48
CA MET A 141 -35.56 12.08 13.85
C MET A 141 -37.01 12.59 13.92
N THR A 142 -37.51 13.26 12.88
CA THR A 142 -38.89 13.80 12.88
C THR A 142 -39.97 12.73 12.97
N THR A 143 -39.64 11.49 12.60
CA THR A 143 -40.51 10.32 12.69
C THR A 143 -40.80 9.92 14.14
N SER A 144 -39.78 9.97 15.00
CA SER A 144 -39.81 9.40 16.36
C SER A 144 -39.74 10.44 17.48
N HIS A 145 -39.39 11.70 17.19
CA HIS A 145 -39.16 12.73 18.22
C HIS A 145 -40.12 13.93 18.10
N MET A 146 -40.26 14.65 19.23
CA MET A 146 -40.89 15.97 19.27
C MET A 146 -39.91 17.05 18.78
N VAL A 147 -40.44 18.16 18.26
CA VAL A 147 -39.63 19.27 17.73
C VAL A 147 -38.70 19.85 18.80
N SER A 148 -39.13 19.92 20.06
CA SER A 148 -38.32 20.40 21.19
C SER A 148 -37.10 19.51 21.47
N SER A 149 -37.24 18.19 21.35
CA SER A 149 -36.13 17.24 21.49
C SER A 149 -35.11 17.44 20.36
N ILE A 150 -35.59 17.57 19.12
CA ILE A 150 -34.74 17.82 17.96
C ILE A 150 -34.01 19.17 18.08
N GLN A 151 -34.69 20.20 18.58
CA GLN A 151 -34.09 21.50 18.86
C GLN A 151 -32.98 21.40 19.92
N THR A 152 -33.21 20.62 20.98
CA THR A 152 -32.21 20.37 22.02
C THR A 152 -30.96 19.69 21.46
N TYR A 153 -31.14 18.69 20.59
CA TYR A 153 -30.02 18.01 19.92
C TYR A 153 -29.29 18.93 18.95
N SER A 154 -30.02 19.67 18.12
CA SER A 154 -29.45 20.63 17.16
C SER A 154 -28.60 21.70 17.85
N ASN A 155 -29.12 22.30 18.93
CA ASN A 155 -28.40 23.32 19.70
C ASN A 155 -27.10 22.80 20.32
N ARG A 156 -26.98 21.48 20.56
CA ARG A 156 -25.77 20.87 21.13
C ARG A 156 -24.69 20.59 20.08
N ILE A 157 -25.08 20.18 18.87
CA ILE A 157 -24.11 19.60 17.91
C ILE A 157 -24.00 20.35 16.59
N THR A 158 -25.05 20.99 16.08
CA THR A 158 -25.09 21.51 14.68
C THR A 158 -23.98 22.52 14.38
N ASN A 159 -23.81 23.55 15.21
CA ASN A 159 -22.77 24.56 14.98
C ASN A 159 -21.37 23.98 15.10
N ARG A 160 -21.16 23.12 16.11
CA ARG A 160 -19.87 22.45 16.35
C ARG A 160 -19.52 21.53 15.18
N TRP A 161 -20.50 20.76 14.70
CA TRP A 161 -20.37 19.88 13.56
C TRP A 161 -19.98 20.65 12.31
N LEU A 162 -20.75 21.67 11.93
CA LEU A 162 -20.50 22.43 10.70
C LEU A 162 -19.16 23.17 10.74
N ALA A 163 -18.79 23.76 11.88
CA ALA A 163 -17.51 24.47 12.02
C ALA A 163 -16.30 23.54 11.91
N LEU A 164 -16.31 22.39 12.59
CA LEU A 164 -15.18 21.44 12.57
C LEU A 164 -15.10 20.59 11.30
N THR A 165 -16.15 20.60 10.47
CA THR A 165 -16.21 19.82 9.22
C THR A 165 -16.22 20.67 7.96
N GLU A 166 -16.10 22.00 8.06
CA GLU A 166 -16.26 22.94 6.94
C GLU A 166 -15.38 22.60 5.73
N ASN A 167 -14.12 22.21 5.98
CA ASN A 167 -13.14 21.87 4.95
C ASN A 167 -12.85 20.37 4.85
N SER A 168 -13.74 19.54 5.41
CA SER A 168 -13.50 18.11 5.59
C SER A 168 -14.25 17.28 4.54
N SER A 169 -13.51 16.51 3.74
CA SER A 169 -14.11 15.53 2.83
C SER A 169 -14.48 14.25 3.58
N LEU A 170 -15.62 14.26 4.30
CA LEU A 170 -16.06 13.12 5.13
C LEU A 170 -16.22 11.80 4.35
N LYS A 171 -16.34 11.84 3.02
CA LYS A 171 -16.39 10.63 2.18
C LYS A 171 -15.03 9.91 2.09
N ASP A 172 -13.95 10.66 2.23
CA ASP A 172 -12.58 10.16 2.14
C ASP A 172 -12.01 9.82 3.52
N TYR A 173 -12.77 10.11 4.58
CA TYR A 173 -12.40 9.82 5.95
C TYR A 173 -12.31 8.30 6.16
N GLN A 174 -11.21 7.88 6.78
CA GLN A 174 -11.05 6.55 7.35
C GLN A 174 -11.46 6.56 8.81
N GLU A 175 -11.48 5.39 9.45
CA GLU A 175 -11.82 5.24 10.88
C GLU A 175 -11.14 6.31 11.75
N ASP A 176 -9.82 6.54 11.64
CA ASP A 176 -9.12 7.51 12.51
C ASP A 176 -9.38 8.96 12.18
N ASP A 177 -9.80 9.25 10.95
CA ASP A 177 -10.26 10.60 10.60
C ASP A 177 -11.53 10.90 11.39
N PHE A 178 -12.46 9.94 11.45
CA PHE A 178 -13.65 10.06 12.28
C PHE A 178 -13.28 10.07 13.77
N VAL A 179 -12.38 9.19 14.22
CA VAL A 179 -11.98 9.14 15.64
C VAL A 179 -11.35 10.45 16.09
N ALA A 180 -10.42 11.01 15.32
CA ALA A 180 -9.80 12.29 15.65
C ALA A 180 -10.83 13.42 15.67
N LEU A 181 -11.64 13.54 14.62
CA LEU A 181 -12.69 14.55 14.51
C LEU A 181 -13.67 14.49 15.69
N TYR A 182 -14.13 13.28 16.03
CA TYR A 182 -15.11 13.07 17.09
C TYR A 182 -14.50 13.28 18.48
N THR A 183 -13.25 12.89 18.68
CA THR A 183 -12.53 13.19 19.93
C THR A 183 -12.41 14.69 20.15
N GLU A 184 -11.99 15.45 19.14
CA GLU A 184 -11.94 16.92 19.19
C GLU A 184 -13.32 17.52 19.48
N MET A 185 -14.37 17.04 18.80
CA MET A 185 -15.75 17.47 19.06
C MET A 185 -16.20 17.20 20.51
N ILE A 186 -15.77 16.09 21.11
CA ILE A 186 -16.11 15.71 22.48
C ILE A 186 -15.33 16.56 23.48
N GLU A 187 -14.02 16.76 23.27
CA GLU A 187 -13.11 17.53 24.11
C GLU A 187 -13.49 19.01 24.24
N LEU A 188 -14.16 19.58 23.24
CA LEU A 188 -14.74 20.94 23.34
C LEU A 188 -15.85 21.07 24.39
N SER A 189 -16.23 20.00 25.08
CA SER A 189 -17.27 20.00 26.12
C SER A 189 -16.69 20.34 27.49
N LYS A 190 -17.31 21.31 28.19
CA LYS A 190 -16.81 21.81 29.48
C LYS A 190 -16.93 20.83 30.65
N THR A 191 -17.77 19.79 30.53
CA THR A 191 -18.01 18.82 31.63
C THR A 191 -18.09 17.40 31.08
N PRO A 192 -17.73 16.37 31.89
CA PRO A 192 -17.84 14.97 31.48
C PRO A 192 -19.25 14.56 31.04
N LYS A 193 -20.29 15.10 31.69
CA LYS A 193 -21.70 14.85 31.32
C LYS A 193 -22.05 15.43 29.95
N ALA A 194 -21.55 16.64 29.64
CA ALA A 194 -21.75 17.25 28.33
C ALA A 194 -20.93 16.52 27.24
N ALA A 195 -19.73 16.06 27.57
CA ALA A 195 -18.89 15.25 26.70
C ALA A 195 -19.58 13.94 26.30
N ASN A 196 -20.15 13.21 27.27
CA ASN A 196 -20.89 11.98 26.99
C ASN A 196 -22.14 12.23 26.14
N ALA A 197 -22.89 13.30 26.44
CA ALA A 197 -24.06 13.67 25.66
C ALA A 197 -23.71 14.09 24.21
N ALA A 198 -22.54 14.70 23.99
CA ALA A 198 -22.05 15.00 22.65
C ALA A 198 -21.64 13.71 21.90
N ALA A 199 -20.95 12.80 22.59
CA ALA A 199 -20.60 11.49 22.04
C ALA A 199 -21.83 10.69 21.56
N GLU A 200 -22.92 10.67 22.35
CA GLU A 200 -24.17 10.00 21.96
C GLU A 200 -24.79 10.57 20.68
N LEU A 201 -24.70 11.88 20.48
CA LEU A 201 -25.23 12.54 19.28
C LEU A 201 -24.33 12.27 18.07
N ILE A 202 -23.01 12.30 18.26
CA ILE A 202 -22.04 11.96 17.23
C ILE A 202 -22.24 10.52 16.74
N ASP A 203 -22.41 9.56 17.66
CA ASP A 203 -22.68 8.16 17.32
C ASP A 203 -23.92 8.01 16.43
N LYS A 204 -24.99 8.74 16.76
CA LYS A 204 -26.23 8.74 15.98
C LYS A 204 -26.07 9.37 14.59
N ILE A 205 -25.32 10.47 14.48
CA ILE A 205 -25.01 11.09 13.19
C ILE A 205 -24.15 10.15 12.33
N HIS A 206 -23.14 9.50 12.93
CA HIS A 206 -22.30 8.54 12.23
C HIS A 206 -23.08 7.34 11.72
N GLN A 207 -23.92 6.73 12.57
CA GLN A 207 -24.82 5.65 12.17
C GLN A 207 -25.75 6.05 11.01
N TYR A 208 -26.24 7.29 11.01
CA TYR A 208 -27.02 7.82 9.89
C TYR A 208 -26.18 7.85 8.59
N MET A 209 -24.93 8.33 8.66
CA MET A 209 -24.03 8.36 7.51
C MET A 209 -23.66 6.96 7.00
N VAL A 210 -23.43 6.00 7.90
CA VAL A 210 -23.18 4.59 7.55
C VAL A 210 -24.36 4.04 6.77
N ALA A 211 -25.59 4.24 7.27
CA ALA A 211 -26.80 3.71 6.66
C ALA A 211 -27.17 4.36 5.31
N HIS A 212 -26.89 5.65 5.12
CA HIS A 212 -27.40 6.43 3.97
C HIS A 212 -26.33 6.91 2.99
N HIS A 213 -25.05 6.86 3.37
CA HIS A 213 -23.95 7.50 2.61
C HIS A 213 -22.74 6.59 2.39
N ASN A 214 -22.86 5.28 2.67
CA ASN A 214 -21.80 4.29 2.46
C ASN A 214 -20.47 4.66 3.15
N ILE A 215 -20.60 5.24 4.34
CA ILE A 215 -19.47 5.54 5.22
C ILE A 215 -19.10 4.30 6.02
N GLU A 216 -17.81 4.14 6.30
CA GLU A 216 -17.31 3.05 7.13
C GLU A 216 -17.88 3.13 8.54
N SER A 217 -18.39 2.00 9.05
CA SER A 217 -18.90 1.91 10.41
C SER A 217 -17.75 1.98 11.41
N ILE A 218 -17.90 2.77 12.47
CA ILE A 218 -16.92 2.86 13.55
C ILE A 218 -17.58 2.52 14.89
N PRO A 219 -16.82 2.06 15.90
CA PRO A 219 -17.36 1.81 17.23
C PRO A 219 -17.88 3.09 17.91
N PRO A 220 -18.98 3.01 18.68
CA PRO A 220 -19.58 4.15 19.36
C PRO A 220 -18.67 4.74 20.45
N PHE A 221 -18.82 6.04 20.70
CA PHE A 221 -18.06 6.82 21.68
C PHE A 221 -18.76 6.96 23.04
N ALA A 222 -20.08 6.78 23.09
CA ALA A 222 -20.92 7.12 24.23
C ALA A 222 -20.98 6.12 25.40
N THR A 223 -20.15 5.07 25.42
CA THR A 223 -20.26 4.01 26.43
C THR A 223 -19.45 4.28 27.70
N SER A 224 -20.02 3.92 28.87
CA SER A 224 -19.34 3.91 30.18
C SER A 224 -18.28 2.81 30.29
N ASP A 225 -18.42 1.75 29.51
CA ASP A 225 -17.36 0.79 29.17
C ASP A 225 -17.05 0.97 27.70
N ARG A 226 -15.97 1.71 27.39
CA ARG A 226 -15.41 1.69 26.05
C ARG A 226 -14.82 0.30 25.85
N SER A 227 -15.58 -0.63 25.29
CA SER A 227 -14.99 -1.84 24.72
C SER A 227 -14.12 -1.39 23.57
N HIS A 228 -12.85 -1.09 23.86
CA HIS A 228 -11.88 -0.59 22.91
C HIS A 228 -11.51 -1.73 21.95
N HIS A 229 -12.37 -2.00 20.97
CA HIS A 229 -12.15 -2.92 19.85
C HIS A 229 -11.06 -2.45 18.86
N ARG A 230 -10.30 -1.40 19.22
CA ARG A 230 -9.34 -0.67 18.37
C ARG A 230 -7.88 -1.08 18.61
N VAL A 231 -7.69 -2.15 19.37
CA VAL A 231 -6.37 -2.61 19.82
C VAL A 231 -5.98 -3.82 19.00
N GLY A 232 -4.88 -3.71 18.28
CA GLY A 232 -4.36 -4.81 17.48
C GLY A 232 -2.91 -4.57 17.09
N TYR A 233 -2.23 -5.68 16.83
CA TYR A 233 -0.81 -5.69 16.50
C TYR A 233 -0.54 -6.76 15.43
N ILE A 234 0.23 -6.36 14.42
CA ILE A 234 0.67 -7.19 13.30
C ILE A 234 2.17 -7.38 13.49
N SER A 235 2.58 -8.59 13.91
CA SER A 235 3.99 -8.96 14.04
C SER A 235 4.68 -9.01 12.69
N GLU A 236 6.01 -9.08 12.71
CA GLU A 236 6.78 -9.24 11.47
C GLU A 236 6.38 -10.50 10.69
N SER A 237 6.19 -11.63 11.35
CA SER A 237 5.76 -12.88 10.71
C SER A 237 4.40 -12.74 10.00
N MET A 238 3.44 -12.07 10.66
CA MET A 238 2.13 -11.77 10.06
C MET A 238 2.28 -10.81 8.87
N PHE A 239 3.11 -9.78 9.00
CA PHE A 239 3.34 -8.78 7.95
C PHE A 239 3.96 -9.40 6.69
N GLN A 240 4.98 -10.27 6.85
CA GLN A 240 5.60 -10.98 5.72
C GLN A 240 4.60 -11.93 5.03
N ALA A 241 3.75 -12.62 5.80
CA ALA A 241 2.69 -13.44 5.22
C ALA A 241 1.68 -12.60 4.41
N ILE A 242 1.36 -11.38 4.87
CA ILE A 242 0.51 -10.43 4.14
C ILE A 242 1.18 -9.98 2.84
N LEU A 243 2.46 -9.61 2.86
CA LEU A 243 3.20 -9.21 1.67
C LEU A 243 3.23 -10.33 0.62
N ASN A 244 3.54 -11.56 1.04
CA ASN A 244 3.60 -12.70 0.13
C ASN A 244 2.24 -13.06 -0.47
N LYS A 245 1.13 -12.81 0.25
CA LYS A 245 -0.22 -13.05 -0.26
C LYS A 245 -0.54 -12.17 -1.49
N ILE A 246 0.10 -11.01 -1.64
CA ILE A 246 -0.10 -10.09 -2.78
C ILE A 246 0.24 -10.77 -4.10
N ASP A 247 1.20 -11.69 -4.11
CA ASP A 247 1.59 -12.39 -5.33
C ASP A 247 0.47 -13.26 -5.90
N SER A 248 -0.44 -13.74 -5.04
CA SER A 248 -1.62 -14.52 -5.45
C SER A 248 -2.72 -13.69 -6.10
N LEU A 249 -2.65 -12.35 -6.01
CA LEU A 249 -3.69 -11.48 -6.54
C LEU A 249 -3.67 -11.45 -8.08
N THR A 250 -4.86 -11.46 -8.68
CA THR A 250 -5.07 -11.15 -10.10
C THR A 250 -4.99 -9.65 -10.32
N MET A 251 -3.77 -9.11 -10.37
CA MET A 251 -3.45 -7.70 -10.60
C MET A 251 -2.17 -7.57 -11.42
N THR A 252 -1.96 -6.41 -12.03
CA THR A 252 -0.71 -6.08 -12.73
C THR A 252 0.46 -5.98 -11.76
N VAL A 253 1.69 -6.12 -12.27
CA VAL A 253 2.91 -5.97 -11.45
C VAL A 253 2.96 -4.62 -10.75
N ASP A 254 2.55 -3.55 -11.44
CA ASP A 254 2.56 -2.18 -10.90
C ASP A 254 1.58 -2.00 -9.75
N GLU A 255 0.39 -2.61 -9.86
CA GLU A 255 -0.60 -2.61 -8.79
C GLU A 255 -0.12 -3.37 -7.56
N LYS A 256 0.48 -4.55 -7.76
CA LYS A 256 1.08 -5.34 -6.67
C LYS A 256 2.18 -4.57 -5.95
N GLN A 257 3.05 -3.91 -6.71
CA GLN A 257 4.10 -3.06 -6.14
C GLN A 257 3.52 -1.86 -5.38
N ALA A 258 2.47 -1.22 -5.90
CA ALA A 258 1.79 -0.12 -5.22
C ALA A 258 1.16 -0.54 -3.88
N ILE A 259 0.51 -1.72 -3.84
CA ILE A 259 -0.05 -2.29 -2.61
C ILE A 259 1.08 -2.65 -1.62
N SER A 260 2.14 -3.30 -2.11
CA SER A 260 3.30 -3.70 -1.29
C SER A 260 3.97 -2.47 -0.66
N LEU A 261 4.21 -1.42 -1.44
CA LEU A 261 4.76 -0.17 -0.93
C LEU A 261 3.84 0.51 0.08
N THR A 262 2.53 0.45 -0.14
CA THR A 262 1.58 1.02 0.82
C THR A 262 1.64 0.27 2.17
N LEU A 263 1.72 -1.06 2.13
CA LEU A 263 1.89 -1.90 3.31
C LEU A 263 3.20 -1.58 4.05
N ILE A 264 4.32 -1.51 3.32
CA ILE A 264 5.65 -1.18 3.87
C ILE A 264 5.65 0.20 4.52
N LEU A 265 5.15 1.23 3.83
CA LEU A 265 5.11 2.58 4.37
C LEU A 265 4.15 2.71 5.57
N GLY A 266 3.08 1.92 5.61
CA GLY A 266 2.19 1.83 6.78
C GLY A 266 2.88 1.16 7.98
N GLN A 267 3.49 -0.01 7.79
CA GLN A 267 4.04 -0.86 8.85
C GLN A 267 5.41 -0.40 9.36
N ARG A 268 6.28 0.09 8.48
CA ARG A 268 7.66 0.49 8.83
C ARG A 268 7.77 1.97 9.20
N CYS A 269 6.99 2.81 8.52
CA CYS A 269 7.07 4.26 8.65
C CYS A 269 5.86 4.87 9.37
N GLY A 270 4.85 4.08 9.73
CA GLY A 270 3.68 4.53 10.47
C GLY A 270 2.84 5.55 9.69
N LEU A 271 2.95 5.60 8.36
CA LEU A 271 2.21 6.57 7.55
C LEU A 271 0.74 6.19 7.45
N ARG A 272 -0.14 7.19 7.44
CA ARG A 272 -1.57 6.97 7.17
C ARG A 272 -1.79 6.75 5.69
N ILE A 273 -2.79 5.97 5.29
CA ILE A 273 -3.07 5.71 3.87
C ILE A 273 -3.30 7.00 3.08
N GLY A 274 -4.05 7.96 3.64
CA GLY A 274 -4.23 9.27 3.03
C GLY A 274 -2.93 10.08 2.89
N GLU A 275 -1.92 9.83 3.73
CA GLU A 275 -0.57 10.40 3.56
C GLU A 275 0.18 9.69 2.43
N ILE A 276 0.09 8.36 2.36
CA ILE A 276 0.81 7.52 1.39
C ILE A 276 0.37 7.77 -0.05
N VAL A 277 -0.94 7.73 -0.32
CA VAL A 277 -1.46 7.80 -1.71
C VAL A 277 -1.16 9.13 -2.39
N LYS A 278 -0.93 10.19 -1.61
CA LYS A 278 -0.64 11.53 -2.13
C LYS A 278 0.85 11.87 -2.23
N ILE A 279 1.76 10.98 -1.82
CA ILE A 279 3.21 11.23 -1.88
C ILE A 279 3.59 11.47 -3.34
N ARG A 280 4.11 12.66 -3.65
CA ARG A 280 4.65 12.96 -4.98
C ARG A 280 6.09 12.49 -5.08
N ILE A 281 6.57 12.25 -6.29
CA ILE A 281 7.98 11.94 -6.51
C ILE A 281 8.89 13.05 -5.94
N ARG A 282 8.52 14.32 -6.13
CA ARG A 282 9.22 15.49 -5.54
C ARG A 282 9.15 15.59 -4.01
N ASP A 283 8.32 14.78 -3.35
CA ASP A 283 8.24 14.71 -1.89
C ASP A 283 9.21 13.67 -1.31
N ILE A 284 9.89 12.91 -2.17
CA ILE A 284 10.95 11.95 -1.81
C ILE A 284 12.29 12.59 -2.19
N ALA A 285 13.28 12.46 -1.32
CA ALA A 285 14.63 12.96 -1.60
C ALA A 285 15.21 12.28 -2.85
N GLU A 286 16.06 12.97 -3.59
CA GLU A 286 16.76 12.40 -4.76
C GLU A 286 17.69 11.23 -4.40
N THR A 287 18.11 11.13 -3.14
CA THR A 287 18.85 9.97 -2.59
C THR A 287 17.93 8.84 -2.13
N GLN A 288 16.61 9.06 -2.12
CA GLN A 288 15.59 8.20 -1.52
C GLN A 288 15.79 7.93 -0.02
N ASN A 289 16.67 8.66 0.66
CA ASN A 289 16.98 8.43 2.07
C ASN A 289 15.88 8.91 3.03
N TYR A 290 15.06 9.86 2.59
CA TYR A 290 13.92 10.37 3.35
C TYR A 290 12.77 10.79 2.43
N LEU A 291 11.57 10.89 3.01
CA LEU A 291 10.40 11.52 2.39
C LEU A 291 9.81 12.62 3.28
N GLU A 292 9.11 13.56 2.66
CA GLU A 292 8.43 14.68 3.33
C GLU A 292 6.91 14.47 3.29
N VAL A 293 6.29 14.36 4.47
CA VAL A 293 4.83 14.32 4.61
C VAL A 293 4.31 15.74 4.67
N ARG A 294 3.63 16.21 3.62
CA ARG A 294 3.13 17.60 3.52
C ARG A 294 1.81 17.69 2.76
N ASN A 295 1.12 18.81 2.95
CA ASN A 295 -0.05 19.17 2.14
C ASN A 295 0.38 19.33 0.68
N ASN A 296 -0.48 18.86 -0.22
CA ASN A 296 -0.27 19.04 -1.66
C ASN A 296 -1.62 19.04 -2.40
N LYS A 297 -1.57 19.20 -3.73
CA LYS A 297 -2.76 19.26 -4.60
C LYS A 297 -3.65 18.00 -4.54
N PHE A 298 -3.15 16.90 -4.00
CA PHE A 298 -3.88 15.63 -3.87
C PHE A 298 -4.42 15.42 -2.45
N GLY A 299 -4.18 16.34 -1.50
CA GLY A 299 -4.80 16.32 -0.19
C GLY A 299 -4.03 17.07 0.90
N ASN A 300 -4.76 17.49 1.93
CA ASN A 300 -4.21 18.12 3.13
C ASN A 300 -3.90 17.08 4.22
N ASN A 301 -3.00 17.42 5.13
CA ASN A 301 -2.71 16.67 6.33
C ASN A 301 -3.76 16.99 7.40
N LYS A 302 -3.98 16.06 8.34
CA LYS A 302 -5.00 16.21 9.39
C LYS A 302 -4.73 17.37 10.37
N SER A 303 -3.46 17.69 10.60
CA SER A 303 -3.05 18.73 11.55
C SER A 303 -1.73 19.38 11.13
N LEU A 304 -1.39 20.52 11.72
CA LEU A 304 -0.09 21.18 11.52
C LEU A 304 1.07 20.27 11.97
N SER A 305 0.88 19.48 13.03
CA SER A 305 1.86 18.52 13.56
C SER A 305 2.14 17.34 12.62
N ALA A 306 1.35 17.16 11.57
CA ALA A 306 1.56 16.10 10.60
C ALA A 306 2.67 16.42 9.57
N LEU A 307 3.09 17.69 9.45
CA LEU A 307 4.24 18.08 8.62
C LEU A 307 5.53 17.49 9.23
N ARG A 308 6.10 16.47 8.60
CA ARG A 308 7.29 15.78 9.12
C ARG A 308 8.13 15.14 8.02
N ARG A 309 9.38 14.83 8.35
CA ARG A 309 10.29 14.02 7.53
C ARG A 309 10.38 12.61 8.08
N ILE A 310 10.33 11.63 7.19
CA ILE A 310 10.47 10.21 7.53
C ILE A 310 11.79 9.70 6.95
N SER A 311 12.67 9.19 7.80
CA SER A 311 13.98 8.65 7.41
C SER A 311 13.84 7.23 6.87
N LEU A 312 13.60 7.10 5.56
CA LEU A 312 13.41 5.80 4.89
C LEU A 312 14.62 4.88 5.05
N SER A 313 15.82 5.41 4.83
CA SER A 313 17.09 4.66 4.96
C SER A 313 17.36 4.09 6.35
N GLN A 314 16.70 4.63 7.39
CA GLN A 314 16.82 4.12 8.76
C GLN A 314 15.74 3.08 9.07
N LEU A 315 14.50 3.32 8.62
CA LEU A 315 13.32 2.54 9.00
C LEU A 315 13.03 1.35 8.09
N LEU A 316 13.51 1.36 6.85
CA LEU A 316 13.22 0.31 5.89
C LEU A 316 14.30 -0.78 5.92
N LEU A 317 13.87 -2.03 5.74
CA LEU A 317 14.79 -3.13 5.45
C LEU A 317 15.37 -2.95 4.04
N GLU A 318 16.49 -3.61 3.73
CA GLU A 318 17.14 -3.44 2.42
C GLU A 318 16.21 -3.87 1.27
N SER A 319 15.44 -4.95 1.44
CA SER A 319 14.42 -5.37 0.47
C SER A 319 13.32 -4.32 0.25
N ASP A 320 12.91 -3.65 1.33
CA ASP A 320 11.90 -2.58 1.29
C ASP A 320 12.46 -1.34 0.57
N MET A 321 13.72 -0.97 0.85
CA MET A 321 14.45 0.11 0.18
C MET A 321 14.61 -0.15 -1.32
N GLN A 322 14.97 -1.37 -1.71
CA GLN A 322 15.08 -1.77 -3.12
C GLN A 322 13.75 -1.58 -3.85
N LEU A 323 12.62 -1.97 -3.25
CA LEU A 323 11.30 -1.76 -3.86
C LEU A 323 10.96 -0.28 -4.02
N ILE A 324 11.22 0.56 -3.01
CA ILE A 324 11.00 2.01 -3.13
C ILE A 324 11.86 2.61 -4.23
N ARG A 325 13.16 2.31 -4.26
CA ARG A 325 14.08 2.82 -5.29
C ARG A 325 13.63 2.43 -6.68
N ARG A 326 13.25 1.15 -6.87
CA ARG A 326 12.72 0.62 -8.13
C ARG A 326 11.51 1.41 -8.63
N VAL A 327 10.52 1.63 -7.76
CA VAL A 327 9.30 2.36 -8.12
C VAL A 327 9.58 3.85 -8.31
N TYR A 328 10.41 4.46 -7.47
CA TYR A 328 10.80 5.86 -7.59
C TYR A 328 11.43 6.15 -8.96
N ILE A 329 12.43 5.36 -9.38
CA ILE A 329 13.12 5.54 -10.65
C ILE A 329 12.15 5.36 -11.82
N LYS A 330 11.29 4.33 -11.75
CA LYS A 330 10.27 4.12 -12.79
C LYS A 330 9.33 5.32 -12.94
N ARG A 331 9.00 5.99 -11.84
CA ARG A 331 8.02 7.10 -11.81
C ARG A 331 8.65 8.46 -12.04
N SER A 332 9.92 8.67 -11.69
CA SER A 332 10.61 9.97 -11.83
C SER A 332 10.74 10.44 -13.27
N ARG A 333 10.70 9.50 -14.23
CA ARG A 333 10.69 9.78 -15.68
C ARG A 333 9.42 10.51 -16.16
N TYR A 334 8.35 10.54 -15.35
CA TYR A 334 7.07 11.16 -15.72
C TYR A 334 6.76 12.38 -14.85
N LYS A 335 6.45 13.51 -15.50
CA LYS A 335 6.13 14.76 -14.77
C LYS A 335 4.84 14.61 -13.95
N ASN A 336 4.85 15.18 -12.74
CA ASN A 336 3.70 15.34 -11.85
C ASN A 336 3.04 14.05 -11.29
N GLN A 337 3.76 12.92 -11.23
CA GLN A 337 3.24 11.67 -10.67
C GLN A 337 3.34 11.57 -9.14
N THR A 338 2.47 10.74 -8.55
CA THR A 338 2.60 10.21 -7.19
C THR A 338 3.38 8.90 -7.19
N LEU A 339 3.96 8.54 -6.03
CA LEU A 339 4.65 7.26 -5.84
C LEU A 339 3.68 6.09 -6.01
N ILE A 340 2.51 6.20 -5.37
CA ILE A 340 1.43 5.22 -5.41
C ILE A 340 0.41 5.66 -6.45
N ALA A 341 0.54 5.11 -7.66
CA ALA A 341 -0.25 5.52 -8.81
C ALA A 341 -0.57 4.36 -9.75
N ASN A 342 -1.63 4.50 -10.54
CA ASN A 342 -1.95 3.57 -11.62
C ASN A 342 -0.99 3.75 -12.82
N GLN A 343 -1.20 2.95 -13.87
CA GLN A 343 -0.40 3.01 -15.10
C GLN A 343 -0.48 4.37 -15.83
N ALA A 344 -1.58 5.11 -15.66
CA ALA A 344 -1.76 6.46 -16.20
C ALA A 344 -1.05 7.54 -15.35
N GLY A 345 -0.43 7.18 -14.22
CA GLY A 345 0.23 8.11 -13.31
C GLY A 345 -0.71 8.84 -12.35
N MET A 346 -1.98 8.42 -12.28
CA MET A 346 -2.97 8.98 -11.37
C MET A 346 -2.89 8.29 -10.00
N PRO A 347 -2.98 9.04 -8.88
CA PRO A 347 -3.02 8.44 -7.56
C PRO A 347 -4.24 7.54 -7.40
N TYR A 348 -4.06 6.48 -6.63
CA TYR A 348 -5.15 5.62 -6.23
C TYR A 348 -6.00 6.27 -5.13
N ASN A 349 -7.29 5.95 -5.10
CA ASN A 349 -8.18 6.35 -4.02
C ASN A 349 -7.77 5.66 -2.71
N SER A 350 -7.68 6.44 -1.62
CA SER A 350 -7.30 5.96 -0.28
C SER A 350 -8.20 4.86 0.24
N ASN A 351 -9.52 5.02 0.10
CA ASN A 351 -10.51 4.08 0.62
C ASN A 351 -10.45 2.75 -0.15
N ALA A 352 -10.26 2.82 -1.48
CA ALA A 352 -10.11 1.63 -2.31
C ALA A 352 -8.90 0.79 -1.89
N ILE A 353 -7.73 1.43 -1.74
CA ILE A 353 -6.52 0.76 -1.25
C ILE A 353 -6.70 0.24 0.18
N SER A 354 -7.29 1.04 1.07
CA SER A 354 -7.52 0.64 2.47
C SER A 354 -8.42 -0.59 2.57
N LYS A 355 -9.45 -0.72 1.71
CA LYS A 355 -10.30 -1.92 1.66
C LYS A 355 -9.53 -3.16 1.21
N ILE A 356 -8.72 -3.04 0.15
CA ILE A 356 -7.88 -4.15 -0.35
C ILE A 356 -6.92 -4.62 0.76
N ILE A 357 -6.21 -3.69 1.40
CA ILE A 357 -5.25 -4.02 2.46
C ILE A 357 -5.94 -4.61 3.69
N SER A 358 -7.06 -4.05 4.13
CA SER A 358 -7.83 -4.60 5.25
C SER A 358 -8.32 -6.02 4.95
N SER A 359 -8.77 -6.28 3.71
CA SER A 359 -9.16 -7.62 3.27
C SER A 359 -7.99 -8.60 3.31
N LEU A 360 -6.81 -8.20 2.82
CA LEU A 360 -5.59 -9.01 2.90
C LEU A 360 -5.19 -9.33 4.34
N ILE A 361 -5.20 -8.33 5.23
CA ILE A 361 -4.87 -8.52 6.65
C ILE A 361 -5.84 -9.52 7.29
N LYS A 362 -7.15 -9.32 7.10
CA LYS A 362 -8.20 -10.19 7.66
C LYS A 362 -8.12 -11.60 7.10
N GLU A 363 -7.83 -11.73 5.80
CA GLU A 363 -7.62 -13.04 5.19
C GLU A 363 -6.40 -13.68 5.84
N VAL A 364 -5.21 -13.11 5.78
CA VAL A 364 -4.00 -13.80 6.28
C VAL A 364 -4.03 -14.11 7.77
N THR A 365 -4.57 -13.20 8.59
CA THR A 365 -4.54 -13.35 10.06
C THR A 365 -5.77 -14.05 10.63
N GLY A 366 -6.91 -14.01 9.93
CA GLY A 366 -8.19 -14.46 10.45
C GLY A 366 -8.83 -13.53 11.48
N LEU A 367 -8.16 -12.42 11.82
CA LEU A 367 -8.59 -11.48 12.85
C LEU A 367 -9.47 -10.39 12.20
N LYS A 368 -10.79 -10.56 12.25
CA LYS A 368 -11.75 -9.68 11.55
C LYS A 368 -11.73 -8.21 11.96
N TYR A 369 -11.23 -7.90 13.15
CA TYR A 369 -11.14 -6.52 13.65
C TYR A 369 -9.89 -5.80 13.15
N LEU A 370 -8.89 -6.52 12.63
CA LEU A 370 -7.70 -5.88 12.07
C LEU A 370 -8.04 -5.21 10.74
N THR A 371 -7.46 -4.03 10.57
CA THR A 371 -7.66 -3.12 9.43
C THR A 371 -6.31 -2.54 9.01
N THR A 372 -6.29 -1.83 7.89
CA THR A 372 -5.09 -1.12 7.41
C THR A 372 -4.48 -0.19 8.46
N HIS A 373 -5.29 0.39 9.35
CA HIS A 373 -4.77 1.30 10.36
C HIS A 373 -3.87 0.60 11.40
N HIS A 374 -4.10 -0.68 11.64
CA HIS A 374 -3.30 -1.47 12.57
C HIS A 374 -1.83 -1.62 12.12
N LEU A 375 -1.51 -1.34 10.84
CA LEU A 375 -0.12 -1.22 10.39
C LEU A 375 0.61 -0.10 11.12
N ARG A 376 -0.06 1.06 11.28
CA ARG A 376 0.47 2.21 12.01
C ARG A 376 0.56 1.94 13.51
N HIS A 377 -0.42 1.26 14.10
CA HIS A 377 -0.33 0.81 15.50
C HIS A 377 0.89 -0.07 15.71
N SER A 378 1.09 -1.03 14.81
CA SER A 378 2.23 -1.95 14.87
C SER A 378 3.56 -1.21 14.73
N CYS A 379 3.66 -0.24 13.82
CA CYS A 379 4.84 0.62 13.70
C CYS A 379 5.19 1.35 14.99
N LEU A 380 4.20 2.01 15.61
CA LEU A 380 4.42 2.83 16.81
C LEU A 380 4.65 1.96 18.06
N THR A 381 3.96 0.83 18.16
CA THR A 381 4.22 -0.20 19.17
C THR A 381 5.64 -0.76 19.02
N ASN A 382 6.11 -1.04 17.80
CA ASN A 382 7.48 -1.51 17.55
C ASN A 382 8.53 -0.49 17.95
N PHE A 383 8.32 0.78 17.62
CA PHE A 383 9.23 1.84 18.01
C PHE A 383 9.34 1.94 19.54
N GLN A 384 8.20 1.94 20.24
CA GLN A 384 8.18 1.98 21.70
C GLN A 384 8.79 0.71 22.31
N LEU A 385 8.54 -0.46 21.72
CA LEU A 385 9.12 -1.72 22.16
C LEU A 385 10.64 -1.76 21.99
N MET A 386 11.17 -1.25 20.88
CA MET A 386 12.62 -1.09 20.68
C MET A 386 13.22 -0.16 21.72
N SER A 387 12.59 0.99 21.98
CA SER A 387 13.01 1.94 23.02
C SER A 387 13.15 1.24 24.37
N PHE A 388 12.18 0.41 24.72
CA PHE A 388 12.19 -0.37 25.96
C PHE A 388 13.23 -1.51 25.98
N LEU A 389 13.29 -2.34 24.93
CA LEU A 389 14.15 -3.53 24.91
C LEU A 389 15.65 -3.21 24.85
N TYR A 390 16.00 -2.05 24.29
CA TYR A 390 17.37 -1.61 24.10
C TYR A 390 17.77 -0.43 25.00
N ASP A 391 16.93 -0.08 25.98
CA ASP A 391 17.34 0.87 27.00
C ASP A 391 18.47 0.28 27.86
N LYS A 392 19.50 1.07 28.11
CA LYS A 392 20.69 0.65 28.86
C LYS A 392 20.41 0.49 30.34
N ASP A 393 19.36 1.15 30.83
CA ASP A 393 18.93 1.09 32.22
C ASP A 393 18.25 -0.25 32.57
N TYR A 394 17.81 -1.03 31.57
CA TYR A 394 17.16 -2.32 31.80
C TYR A 394 18.06 -3.51 31.46
N LYS A 395 17.99 -4.53 32.31
CA LYS A 395 18.66 -5.81 32.12
C LYS A 395 17.66 -6.94 32.32
N PHE A 396 17.47 -7.73 31.26
CA PHE A 396 16.46 -8.80 31.26
C PHE A 396 17.04 -10.21 31.42
N ASN A 397 18.32 -10.36 31.78
CA ASN A 397 18.97 -11.64 32.15
C ASN A 397 18.59 -12.85 31.27
N ASN A 398 18.50 -12.67 29.95
CA ASN A 398 18.08 -13.69 28.98
C ASN A 398 16.67 -14.30 29.19
N HIS A 399 15.78 -13.59 29.88
CA HIS A 399 14.39 -13.98 30.13
C HIS A 399 13.66 -14.31 28.82
N SER A 400 12.87 -15.40 28.82
CA SER A 400 12.17 -15.90 27.64
C SER A 400 11.24 -14.86 27.01
N SER A 401 10.49 -14.11 27.81
CA SER A 401 9.63 -13.03 27.32
C SER A 401 10.39 -11.91 26.60
N ALA A 402 11.61 -11.57 27.04
CA ALA A 402 12.42 -10.57 26.34
C ALA A 402 12.86 -11.07 24.95
N LYS A 403 13.24 -12.35 24.86
CA LYS A 403 13.57 -13.01 23.58
C LYS A 403 12.37 -13.06 22.64
N PHE A 404 11.20 -13.43 23.17
CA PHE A 404 9.95 -13.44 22.42
C PHE A 404 9.56 -12.04 21.92
N LEU A 405 9.68 -11.01 22.76
CA LEU A 405 9.38 -9.64 22.34
C LEU A 405 10.33 -9.16 21.23
N LYS A 406 11.62 -9.51 21.30
CA LYS A 406 12.57 -9.23 20.22
C LYS A 406 12.18 -9.92 18.92
N SER A 407 11.69 -11.17 18.95
CA SER A 407 11.28 -11.89 17.74
C SER A 407 10.01 -11.33 17.08
N LEU A 408 9.27 -10.43 17.74
CA LEU A 408 8.16 -9.72 17.12
C LEU A 408 8.61 -8.58 16.21
N LEU A 409 9.84 -8.07 16.41
CA LEU A 409 10.41 -6.95 15.68
C LEU A 409 11.03 -7.41 14.35
N PRO A 410 11.07 -6.53 13.34
CA PRO A 410 11.65 -6.85 12.04
C PRO A 410 13.16 -6.61 11.94
N TYR A 411 13.75 -5.99 12.96
CA TYR A 411 15.12 -5.50 12.92
C TYR A 411 16.02 -6.36 13.79
N GLU A 412 17.20 -6.65 13.27
CA GLU A 412 18.31 -7.18 14.06
C GLU A 412 18.71 -6.19 15.17
N ASP A 413 19.27 -6.70 16.28
CA ASP A 413 19.62 -5.91 17.47
C ASP A 413 20.41 -4.63 17.12
N LYS A 414 21.42 -4.74 16.24
CA LYS A 414 22.26 -3.60 15.81
C LYS A 414 21.44 -2.54 15.05
N GLN A 415 20.54 -2.96 14.18
CA GLN A 415 19.70 -2.05 13.40
C GLN A 415 18.67 -1.35 14.30
N ALA A 416 18.03 -2.10 15.20
CA ALA A 416 17.08 -1.54 16.16
C ALA A 416 17.74 -0.46 17.04
N VAL A 417 18.95 -0.72 17.56
CA VAL A 417 19.73 0.26 18.33
C VAL A 417 20.07 1.49 17.50
N ASN A 418 20.47 1.33 16.24
CA ASN A 418 20.76 2.45 15.34
C ASN A 418 19.52 3.32 15.09
N ILE A 419 18.36 2.70 14.87
CA ILE A 419 17.08 3.41 14.72
C ILE A 419 16.80 4.25 15.97
N ILE A 420 16.87 3.64 17.15
CA ILE A 420 16.61 4.35 18.42
C ILE A 420 17.60 5.52 18.60
N ASN A 421 18.89 5.31 18.38
CA ASN A 421 19.89 6.37 18.50
C ASN A 421 19.72 7.51 17.47
N HIS A 422 19.11 7.23 16.32
CA HIS A 422 18.85 8.24 15.28
C HIS A 422 17.70 9.19 15.67
N PHE A 423 16.68 8.67 16.36
CA PHE A 423 15.45 9.42 16.64
C PHE A 423 15.33 9.89 18.09
N GLU A 424 15.83 9.12 19.05
CA GLU A 424 15.78 9.45 20.46
C GLU A 424 16.93 10.36 20.89
N THR A 425 16.77 10.98 22.05
CA THR A 425 17.83 11.74 22.71
C THR A 425 18.24 11.03 23.99
N SER A 426 19.42 11.38 24.53
CA SER A 426 19.86 10.89 25.85
C SER A 426 18.93 11.29 27.01
N LEU A 427 18.06 12.29 26.81
CA LEU A 427 17.12 12.75 27.83
C LEU A 427 15.86 11.88 27.83
N ALA A 428 15.65 11.14 28.93
CA ALA A 428 14.55 10.17 29.08
C ALA A 428 13.16 10.77 28.79
N TYR A 429 12.85 11.96 29.30
CA TYR A 429 11.54 12.60 29.07
C TYR A 429 11.30 12.95 27.59
N LYS A 430 12.36 13.23 26.82
CA LYS A 430 12.24 13.57 25.39
C LYS A 430 12.02 12.34 24.50
N LYS A 431 12.33 11.13 24.96
CA LYS A 431 12.10 9.88 24.19
C LYS A 431 10.62 9.75 23.80
N VAL A 432 9.72 10.03 24.74
CA VAL A 432 8.27 9.93 24.54
C VAL A 432 7.76 10.99 23.55
N TYR A 433 8.35 12.18 23.57
CA TYR A 433 8.09 13.23 22.58
C TYR A 433 8.67 12.91 21.20
N ALA A 434 9.81 12.21 21.13
CA ALA A 434 10.37 11.74 19.87
C ALA A 434 9.40 10.75 19.19
N LEU A 435 8.82 9.81 19.95
CA LEU A 435 7.79 8.91 19.45
C LEU A 435 6.54 9.67 18.95
N ALA A 436 6.08 10.69 19.69
CA ALA A 436 4.97 11.55 19.25
C ALA A 436 5.32 12.31 17.96
N GLY A 437 6.56 12.78 17.81
CA GLY A 437 7.07 13.41 16.60
C GLY A 437 7.10 12.47 15.39
N VAL A 438 7.55 11.22 15.57
CA VAL A 438 7.49 10.16 14.54
C VAL A 438 6.03 9.92 14.12
N ALA A 439 5.12 9.84 15.09
CA ALA A 439 3.69 9.70 14.82
C ALA A 439 3.08 10.95 14.15
N GLY A 440 3.65 12.14 14.33
CA GLY A 440 3.01 13.40 13.94
C GLY A 440 1.81 13.74 14.85
N HIS A 441 1.93 13.42 16.13
CA HIS A 441 0.96 13.80 17.18
C HIS A 441 1.47 15.02 17.94
N ALA A 442 0.53 15.86 18.40
CA ALA A 442 0.85 17.03 19.20
C ALA A 442 1.30 16.68 20.62
N SER A 443 0.88 15.51 21.15
CA SER A 443 1.23 15.06 22.49
C SER A 443 1.58 13.56 22.55
N PRO A 444 2.44 13.16 23.50
CA PRO A 444 2.66 11.77 23.85
C PRO A 444 1.40 11.00 24.28
N SER A 445 0.50 11.63 25.04
CA SER A 445 -0.70 10.97 25.57
C SER A 445 -1.57 10.39 24.45
N THR A 446 -1.75 11.12 23.34
CA THR A 446 -2.46 10.60 22.16
C THR A 446 -1.79 9.36 21.55
N THR A 447 -0.46 9.28 21.64
CA THR A 447 0.29 8.15 21.08
C THR A 447 0.13 6.90 21.94
N PHE A 448 0.26 7.01 23.26
CA PHE A 448 0.14 5.87 24.16
C PHE A 448 -1.30 5.36 24.29
N ALA A 449 -2.27 6.27 24.46
CA ALA A 449 -3.67 5.89 24.63
C ALA A 449 -4.26 5.15 23.42
N SER A 450 -3.70 5.39 22.22
CA SER A 450 -4.29 4.91 20.97
C SER A 450 -3.43 3.91 20.21
N TYR A 451 -2.10 3.91 20.31
CA TYR A 451 -1.23 3.19 19.37
C TYR A 451 -0.20 2.23 20.00
N VAL A 452 0.01 2.26 21.31
CA VAL A 452 1.03 1.45 22.00
C VAL A 452 0.33 0.36 22.83
N HIS A 453 0.62 -0.92 22.55
CA HIS A 453 -0.20 -2.03 23.05
C HIS A 453 0.55 -3.16 23.79
N LEU A 454 1.85 -2.99 24.07
CA LEU A 454 2.70 -3.99 24.74
C LEU A 454 3.27 -3.50 26.09
N THR A 455 2.71 -2.43 26.65
CA THR A 455 3.19 -1.82 27.91
C THR A 455 2.95 -2.70 29.13
N ASP A 456 1.91 -3.52 29.11
CA ASP A 456 1.57 -4.48 30.16
C ASP A 456 2.64 -5.56 30.36
N ILE A 457 3.08 -6.21 29.29
CA ILE A 457 4.14 -7.22 29.34
C ILE A 457 5.50 -6.57 29.69
N GLN A 458 5.74 -5.32 29.27
CA GLN A 458 6.93 -4.57 29.66
C GLN A 458 6.98 -4.30 31.17
N ILE A 459 5.87 -3.82 31.74
CA ILE A 459 5.75 -3.63 33.20
C ILE A 459 5.97 -4.96 33.93
N GLY A 460 5.33 -6.04 33.46
CA GLY A 460 5.53 -7.38 34.03
C GLY A 460 6.99 -7.82 33.99
N LEU A 461 7.68 -7.59 32.88
CA LEU A 461 9.08 -7.93 32.71
C LEU A 461 10.00 -7.11 33.61
N LEU A 462 9.73 -5.80 33.77
CA LEU A 462 10.47 -4.96 34.72
C LEU A 462 10.28 -5.45 36.15
N LEU A 463 9.02 -5.63 36.58
CA LEU A 463 8.69 -6.09 37.94
C LEU A 463 9.28 -7.48 38.24
N TYR A 464 9.37 -8.36 37.25
CA TYR A 464 10.04 -9.66 37.40
C TYR A 464 11.54 -9.52 37.73
N HIS A 465 12.20 -8.47 37.25
CA HIS A 465 13.62 -8.23 37.47
C HIS A 465 13.92 -7.32 38.66
N VAL A 466 12.89 -6.89 39.40
CA VAL A 466 13.06 -6.12 40.64
C VAL A 466 13.48 -7.03 41.78
N ASP A 467 14.60 -6.70 42.43
CA ASP A 467 14.87 -7.20 43.77
C ASP A 467 14.05 -6.39 44.78
N PHE A 468 12.98 -6.99 45.27
CA PHE A 468 12.10 -6.38 46.27
C PHE A 468 12.73 -6.31 47.67
N LYS A 469 14.03 -6.65 47.82
CA LYS A 469 14.79 -6.65 49.08
C LYS A 469 14.06 -7.43 50.17
N LEU A 470 13.49 -8.57 49.78
CA LEU A 470 12.77 -9.43 50.69
C LEU A 470 13.76 -10.14 51.63
N SER A 471 13.29 -10.47 52.83
CA SER A 471 14.06 -11.22 53.82
C SER A 471 13.19 -12.32 54.40
N VAL A 472 13.79 -13.28 55.12
CA VAL A 472 13.09 -14.43 55.70
C VAL A 472 11.93 -14.00 56.61
N LYS A 473 12.00 -12.80 57.21
CA LYS A 473 10.92 -12.22 58.02
C LYS A 473 9.62 -12.01 57.24
N HIS A 474 9.69 -11.85 55.92
CA HIS A 474 8.52 -11.69 55.04
C HIS A 474 7.90 -13.03 54.61
N ALA A 475 8.57 -14.17 54.84
CA ALA A 475 8.09 -15.48 54.40
C ALA A 475 6.66 -15.82 54.89
N PRO A 476 6.26 -15.51 56.15
CA PRO A 476 4.89 -15.75 56.60
C PRO A 476 3.84 -14.93 55.82
N LEU A 477 4.15 -13.66 55.50
CA LEU A 477 3.26 -12.77 54.73
C LEU A 477 3.05 -13.28 53.30
N LEU A 478 4.13 -13.72 52.66
CA LEU A 478 4.14 -14.25 51.29
C LEU A 478 3.64 -15.71 51.21
N LYS A 479 3.40 -16.34 52.37
CA LYS A 479 3.03 -17.76 52.50
C LYS A 479 4.09 -18.72 51.93
N THR A 480 5.35 -18.29 51.86
CA THR A 480 6.44 -19.05 51.28
C THR A 480 6.73 -20.34 52.07
N PRO A 481 6.80 -21.52 51.42
CA PRO A 481 7.13 -22.77 52.09
C PRO A 481 8.52 -22.75 52.74
N ARG A 482 8.70 -23.48 53.85
CA ARG A 482 9.98 -23.57 54.57
C ARG A 482 11.19 -23.87 53.66
N ARG A 483 11.02 -24.81 52.72
CA ARG A 483 12.04 -25.20 51.73
C ARG A 483 12.51 -24.09 50.78
N ARG A 484 11.69 -23.05 50.58
CA ARG A 484 12.01 -21.90 49.70
C ARG A 484 12.42 -20.65 50.48
N LYS A 485 12.50 -20.69 51.81
CA LYS A 485 12.91 -19.52 52.61
C LYS A 485 14.30 -19.01 52.25
N HIS A 486 15.22 -19.92 51.93
CA HIS A 486 16.58 -19.55 51.51
C HIS A 486 16.58 -18.75 50.18
N GLU A 487 15.59 -18.97 49.30
CA GLU A 487 15.48 -18.31 48.00
C GLU A 487 15.09 -16.83 48.16
N ILE A 488 14.41 -16.47 49.26
CA ILE A 488 13.97 -15.09 49.52
C ILE A 488 15.17 -14.14 49.67
N GLU A 489 16.24 -14.59 50.34
CA GLU A 489 17.43 -13.77 50.62
C GLU A 489 18.54 -14.00 49.60
N ASN A 490 18.77 -15.25 49.19
CA ASN A 490 19.96 -15.60 48.43
C ASN A 490 19.73 -15.66 46.91
N VAL A 491 18.48 -15.80 46.46
CA VAL A 491 18.15 -15.86 45.03
C VAL A 491 16.84 -15.09 44.75
N PRO A 492 16.81 -13.76 44.97
CA PRO A 492 15.56 -12.99 44.99
C PRO A 492 14.71 -13.14 43.72
N LEU A 493 15.32 -13.28 42.54
CA LEU A 493 14.56 -13.47 41.29
C LEU A 493 13.82 -14.82 41.23
N LYS A 494 14.37 -15.88 41.84
CA LYS A 494 13.77 -17.22 41.80
C LYS A 494 12.48 -17.28 42.62
N ILE A 495 12.33 -16.42 43.63
CA ILE A 495 11.07 -16.33 44.38
C ILE A 495 9.92 -15.80 43.52
N ASN A 496 10.21 -15.05 42.45
CA ASN A 496 9.17 -14.46 41.61
C ASN A 496 8.33 -15.53 40.89
N GLU A 497 8.93 -16.67 40.52
CA GLU A 497 8.18 -17.82 39.99
C GLU A 497 7.16 -18.36 41.02
N TYR A 498 7.56 -18.44 42.29
CA TYR A 498 6.66 -18.83 43.37
C TYR A 498 5.52 -17.82 43.55
N LEU A 499 5.83 -16.52 43.52
CA LEU A 499 4.84 -15.46 43.68
C LEU A 499 3.82 -15.46 42.55
N ILE A 500 4.27 -15.59 41.29
CA ILE A 500 3.39 -15.71 40.12
C ILE A 500 2.49 -16.95 40.23
N TYR A 501 3.07 -18.10 40.59
CA TYR A 501 2.29 -19.32 40.83
C TYR A 501 1.23 -19.11 41.93
N LYS A 502 1.58 -18.41 43.02
CA LYS A 502 0.65 -18.10 44.11
C LYS A 502 -0.48 -17.17 43.61
N MET A 503 -0.20 -16.22 42.72
CA MET A 503 -1.23 -15.33 42.19
C MET A 503 -2.35 -16.07 41.45
N LYS A 504 -2.15 -17.34 41.05
CA LYS A 504 -3.14 -18.17 40.34
C LYS A 504 -3.70 -17.43 39.13
N LEU A 505 -2.82 -16.81 38.36
CA LEU A 505 -3.19 -16.11 37.14
C LEU A 505 -3.81 -17.11 36.15
N PRO A 506 -4.90 -16.74 35.44
CA PRO A 506 -5.46 -17.59 34.41
C PRO A 506 -4.46 -17.75 33.27
N GLU A 507 -4.33 -18.97 32.74
CA GLU A 507 -3.52 -19.22 31.54
C GLU A 507 -4.19 -18.61 30.30
N LEU A 508 -3.38 -18.28 29.30
CA LEU A 508 -3.88 -17.87 27.99
C LEU A 508 -4.65 -19.06 27.38
N PRO A 509 -5.94 -18.89 27.01
CA PRO A 509 -6.71 -19.97 26.41
C PRO A 509 -6.03 -20.53 25.16
N GLN A 510 -6.10 -21.84 24.98
CA GLN A 510 -5.63 -22.47 23.75
C GLN A 510 -6.48 -22.01 22.55
N PRO A 511 -5.87 -21.77 21.38
CA PRO A 511 -6.62 -21.36 20.22
C PRO A 511 -7.45 -22.52 19.63
N LYS A 512 -8.53 -22.17 18.92
CA LYS A 512 -9.37 -23.15 18.21
C LYS A 512 -8.78 -23.57 16.85
N SER A 513 -7.93 -22.75 16.27
CA SER A 513 -7.28 -23.01 14.98
C SER A 513 -5.90 -23.61 15.20
N SER A 514 -5.50 -24.52 14.33
CA SER A 514 -4.16 -25.10 14.26
C SER A 514 -3.35 -24.65 13.04
N LYS A 515 -3.94 -23.84 12.14
CA LYS A 515 -3.28 -23.42 10.90
C LYS A 515 -2.28 -22.32 11.16
N SER A 516 -1.08 -22.47 10.64
CA SER A 516 -0.04 -21.46 10.82
C SER A 516 -0.27 -20.24 9.94
N VAL A 517 0.03 -19.04 10.45
CA VAL A 517 0.09 -17.82 9.62
C VAL A 517 1.16 -17.98 8.53
N SER A 518 2.20 -18.76 8.79
CA SER A 518 3.37 -18.91 7.92
C SER A 518 3.28 -20.06 6.91
N GLU A 519 2.16 -20.79 6.82
CA GLU A 519 1.99 -21.92 5.89
C GLU A 519 2.26 -21.58 4.40
N ASN A 520 2.19 -20.29 4.03
CA ASN A 520 2.51 -19.82 2.67
C ASN A 520 3.92 -19.22 2.52
N LEU A 521 4.68 -19.02 3.60
CA LEU A 521 6.06 -18.49 3.56
C LEU A 521 7.04 -19.51 2.94
N THR A 522 6.76 -20.80 3.06
CA THR A 522 7.64 -21.90 2.61
C THR A 522 7.55 -22.25 1.12
N LYS A 523 6.69 -21.59 0.33
CA LYS A 523 6.68 -21.74 -1.14
C LYS A 523 7.52 -20.67 -1.84
N GLN A 524 8.71 -20.37 -1.33
CA GLN A 524 9.79 -19.88 -2.20
C GLN A 524 10.19 -21.05 -3.11
N THR A 525 9.42 -21.25 -4.17
CA THR A 525 9.97 -21.90 -5.35
C THR A 525 11.11 -21.01 -5.82
N ASP A 526 12.30 -21.58 -6.06
CA ASP A 526 13.41 -20.95 -6.78
C ASP A 526 12.92 -20.48 -8.15
N LYS A 527 12.17 -19.39 -8.16
CA LYS A 527 11.70 -18.74 -9.36
C LYS A 527 12.88 -17.93 -9.81
N THR A 528 13.56 -18.42 -10.85
CA THR A 528 14.49 -17.61 -11.66
C THR A 528 13.91 -16.21 -11.82
N LYS A 529 14.65 -15.21 -11.32
CA LYS A 529 14.19 -13.84 -11.29
C LYS A 529 13.83 -13.35 -12.68
N ARG A 530 12.73 -12.60 -12.78
CA ARG A 530 12.19 -12.11 -14.06
C ARG A 530 12.41 -10.61 -14.14
N TYR A 531 12.91 -10.16 -15.28
CA TYR A 531 13.19 -8.76 -15.55
C TYR A 531 12.20 -8.18 -16.56
N ALA A 532 11.85 -6.91 -16.41
CA ALA A 532 11.04 -6.17 -17.37
C ALA A 532 11.92 -5.46 -18.41
N PHE A 533 11.37 -5.20 -19.60
CA PHE A 533 12.09 -4.46 -20.65
C PHE A 533 12.56 -3.07 -20.21
N ASP A 534 11.78 -2.42 -19.34
CA ASP A 534 12.18 -1.14 -18.76
C ASP A 534 13.42 -1.25 -17.85
N GLU A 535 13.59 -2.36 -17.12
CA GLU A 535 14.75 -2.57 -16.25
C GLU A 535 16.01 -2.79 -17.11
N VAL A 536 15.89 -3.64 -18.14
CA VAL A 536 16.94 -3.87 -19.14
C VAL A 536 17.34 -2.58 -19.85
N ASN A 537 16.35 -1.80 -20.29
CA ASN A 537 16.56 -0.51 -20.95
C ASN A 537 17.34 0.44 -20.04
N GLN A 538 16.94 0.58 -18.78
CA GLN A 538 17.56 1.52 -17.84
C GLN A 538 19.02 1.19 -17.56
N ILE A 539 19.33 -0.09 -17.32
CA ILE A 539 20.70 -0.52 -17.03
C ILE A 539 21.61 -0.31 -18.24
N LEU A 540 21.18 -0.76 -19.44
CA LEU A 540 22.00 -0.64 -20.64
C LEU A 540 22.13 0.80 -21.15
N GLU A 541 21.10 1.64 -20.97
CA GLU A 541 21.14 3.08 -21.25
C GLU A 541 22.15 3.77 -20.33
N ALA A 542 22.07 3.53 -19.01
CA ALA A 542 23.03 4.07 -18.05
C ALA A 542 24.47 3.63 -18.36
N TYR A 543 24.68 2.36 -18.72
CA TYR A 543 26.00 1.88 -19.14
C TYR A 543 26.51 2.62 -20.39
N THR A 544 25.65 2.82 -21.39
CA THR A 544 26.03 3.50 -22.64
C THR A 544 26.34 4.98 -22.41
N GLU A 545 25.60 5.64 -21.52
CA GLU A 545 25.74 7.07 -21.19
C GLU A 545 26.84 7.33 -20.14
N LYS A 546 27.56 6.29 -19.68
CA LYS A 546 28.54 6.36 -18.58
C LYS A 546 27.93 6.85 -17.25
N GLY A 547 26.66 6.54 -17.02
CA GLY A 547 26.00 6.68 -15.73
C GLY A 547 26.30 5.50 -14.79
N ASP A 548 25.76 5.59 -13.57
CA ASP A 548 25.93 4.57 -12.52
C ASP A 548 25.00 3.35 -12.75
N TYR A 549 25.39 2.49 -13.70
CA TYR A 549 24.65 1.27 -14.02
C TYR A 549 24.79 0.19 -12.94
N GLU A 550 25.88 0.19 -12.17
CA GLU A 550 26.11 -0.75 -11.06
C GLU A 550 25.08 -0.52 -9.94
N TYR A 551 24.78 0.74 -9.62
CA TYR A 551 23.70 1.10 -8.70
C TYR A 551 22.33 0.58 -9.20
N LEU A 552 22.05 0.69 -10.51
CA LEU A 552 20.81 0.16 -11.09
C LEU A 552 20.77 -1.37 -11.05
N MET A 553 21.88 -2.05 -11.31
CA MET A 553 21.99 -3.50 -11.18
C MET A 553 21.68 -3.93 -9.74
N HIS A 554 22.21 -3.23 -8.74
CA HIS A 554 21.89 -3.50 -7.34
C HIS A 554 20.39 -3.28 -7.03
N ILE A 555 19.78 -2.18 -7.48
CA ILE A 555 18.35 -1.89 -7.25
C ILE A 555 17.43 -2.93 -7.88
N TYR A 556 17.72 -3.29 -9.14
CA TYR A 556 16.95 -4.28 -9.85
C TYR A 556 17.35 -5.71 -9.45
N ASP A 557 18.40 -5.86 -8.64
CA ASP A 557 19.07 -7.09 -8.23
C ASP A 557 19.34 -8.02 -9.43
N VAL A 558 20.14 -7.48 -10.36
CA VAL A 558 20.63 -8.11 -11.58
C VAL A 558 22.05 -8.58 -11.32
N SER A 559 22.32 -9.88 -11.52
CA SER A 559 23.68 -10.42 -11.39
C SER A 559 24.60 -9.89 -12.49
N GLN A 560 25.90 -9.83 -12.19
CA GLN A 560 26.93 -9.47 -13.17
C GLN A 560 26.86 -10.34 -14.43
N GLU A 561 26.70 -11.66 -14.26
CA GLU A 561 26.52 -12.62 -15.35
C GLU A 561 25.31 -12.27 -16.24
N THR A 562 24.15 -11.97 -15.63
CA THR A 562 22.94 -11.61 -16.38
C THR A 562 23.15 -10.33 -17.19
N PHE A 563 23.81 -9.33 -16.60
CA PHE A 563 24.15 -8.08 -17.27
C PHE A 563 25.12 -8.31 -18.44
N GLU A 564 26.15 -9.14 -18.25
CA GLU A 564 27.11 -9.49 -19.30
C GLU A 564 26.43 -10.16 -20.49
N THR A 565 25.49 -11.09 -20.25
CA THR A 565 24.66 -11.67 -21.31
C THR A 565 23.85 -10.61 -22.05
N TRP A 566 23.20 -9.69 -21.33
CA TRP A 566 22.41 -8.61 -21.97
C TRP A 566 23.29 -7.69 -22.81
N HIS A 567 24.44 -7.29 -22.27
CA HIS A 567 25.40 -6.44 -22.95
C HIS A 567 25.97 -7.13 -24.19
N HIS A 568 26.34 -8.42 -24.09
CA HIS A 568 26.80 -9.23 -25.22
C HIS A 568 25.74 -9.30 -26.34
N ASN A 569 24.50 -9.64 -26.00
CA ASN A 569 23.41 -9.74 -26.98
C ASN A 569 23.09 -8.38 -27.62
N ALA A 570 23.09 -7.30 -26.83
CA ALA A 570 22.86 -5.96 -27.34
C ALA A 570 23.97 -5.50 -28.31
N LYS A 571 25.23 -5.83 -28.00
CA LYS A 571 26.39 -5.60 -28.86
C LYS A 571 26.29 -6.41 -30.15
N ARG A 572 25.89 -7.68 -30.06
CA ARG A 572 25.69 -8.56 -31.22
C ARG A 572 24.63 -8.01 -32.18
N LEU A 573 23.49 -7.51 -31.67
CA LEU A 573 22.45 -6.86 -32.50
C LEU A 573 22.97 -5.65 -33.30
N ARG A 574 24.06 -5.03 -32.85
CA ARG A 574 24.66 -3.86 -33.49
C ARG A 574 25.78 -4.24 -34.45
N GLU A 575 26.60 -5.22 -34.09
CA GLU A 575 27.88 -5.51 -34.74
C GLU A 575 27.87 -6.76 -35.62
N ALA A 576 26.96 -7.72 -35.39
CA ALA A 576 26.98 -8.97 -36.14
C ALA A 576 26.50 -8.79 -37.58
N SER A 577 27.13 -9.51 -38.51
CA SER A 577 26.92 -9.35 -39.95
C SER A 577 25.47 -9.61 -40.39
N GLU A 578 24.76 -10.52 -39.71
CA GLU A 578 23.36 -10.85 -39.96
C GLU A 578 22.41 -9.67 -39.67
N PHE A 579 22.80 -8.74 -38.79
CA PHE A 579 22.04 -7.54 -38.44
C PHE A 579 22.58 -6.28 -39.15
N GLN A 580 23.49 -6.43 -40.11
CA GLN A 580 24.03 -5.32 -40.91
C GLN A 580 23.41 -5.26 -42.30
N THR A 581 23.28 -4.05 -42.82
CA THR A 581 22.93 -3.80 -44.23
C THR A 581 24.06 -4.29 -45.13
N THR A 582 23.80 -4.44 -46.43
CA THR A 582 24.85 -4.77 -47.42
C THR A 582 25.98 -3.75 -47.47
N LYS A 583 25.78 -2.56 -46.90
CA LYS A 583 26.79 -1.49 -46.75
C LYS A 583 27.50 -1.51 -45.39
N GLY A 584 27.33 -2.55 -44.57
CA GLY A 584 27.94 -2.68 -43.24
C GLY A 584 27.30 -1.84 -42.13
N ASN A 585 26.29 -1.02 -42.42
CA ASN A 585 25.61 -0.21 -41.40
C ASN A 585 24.63 -1.07 -40.58
N PRO A 586 24.50 -0.84 -39.25
CA PRO A 586 23.53 -1.55 -38.41
C PRO A 586 22.09 -1.37 -38.91
N ARG A 587 21.34 -2.47 -39.06
CA ARG A 587 19.95 -2.43 -39.54
C ARG A 587 18.99 -1.90 -38.52
N LEU A 588 19.23 -2.14 -37.23
CA LEU A 588 18.25 -1.92 -36.16
C LEU A 588 18.36 -0.54 -35.49
N PHE A 589 19.39 0.23 -35.85
CA PHE A 589 19.72 1.49 -35.19
C PHE A 589 19.72 2.65 -36.19
N ASP A 590 19.45 3.86 -35.68
CA ASP A 590 19.58 5.08 -36.47
C ASP A 590 21.04 5.25 -36.95
N PRO A 591 21.30 5.49 -38.26
CA PRO A 591 22.64 5.72 -38.77
C PRO A 591 23.40 6.85 -38.05
N ASN A 592 22.69 7.83 -37.51
CA ASN A 592 23.27 8.96 -36.79
C ASN A 592 23.67 8.59 -35.36
N ASN A 593 23.17 7.48 -34.81
CA ASN A 593 23.45 7.04 -33.45
C ASN A 593 24.57 5.99 -33.42
N LYS A 594 25.81 6.47 -33.31
CA LYS A 594 27.03 5.62 -33.39
C LYS A 594 27.33 4.78 -32.13
N HIS A 595 26.65 5.01 -31.01
CA HIS A 595 27.00 4.37 -29.73
C HIS A 595 25.85 3.67 -28.98
N SER A 596 24.58 3.91 -29.32
CA SER A 596 23.45 3.30 -28.59
C SER A 596 23.36 1.77 -28.72
N LEU A 597 23.24 1.05 -27.62
CA LEU A 597 22.96 -0.39 -27.63
C LEU A 597 21.46 -0.73 -27.68
N LEU A 598 20.61 0.29 -27.56
CA LEU A 598 19.16 0.14 -27.48
C LEU A 598 18.41 0.88 -28.59
N PRO A 599 17.24 0.39 -29.01
CA PRO A 599 16.38 1.10 -29.93
C PRO A 599 15.69 2.25 -29.21
N VAL A 600 15.48 3.36 -29.91
CA VAL A 600 14.71 4.49 -29.36
C VAL A 600 13.24 4.09 -29.24
N LYS A 601 12.72 4.12 -28.00
CA LYS A 601 11.33 3.76 -27.65
C LYS A 601 10.30 4.61 -28.39
N ASP A 602 9.13 4.01 -28.65
CA ASP A 602 8.00 4.71 -29.25
C ASP A 602 7.39 5.74 -28.28
N ARG A 603 7.04 6.91 -28.83
CA ARG A 603 6.57 8.06 -28.03
C ARG A 603 5.07 7.99 -27.73
N TYR A 604 4.29 7.20 -28.48
CA TYR A 604 2.83 7.20 -28.44
C TYR A 604 2.24 6.21 -27.43
N GLY A 605 1.06 6.54 -26.89
CA GLY A 605 0.40 5.76 -25.84
C GLY A 605 -0.12 4.38 -26.28
N ASP A 606 -0.62 4.25 -27.50
CA ASP A 606 -1.17 2.97 -27.99
C ASP A 606 -0.08 1.93 -28.31
N ASP A 607 1.08 2.38 -28.78
CA ASP A 607 2.24 1.51 -29.01
C ASP A 607 2.74 0.91 -27.68
N ARG A 608 2.66 1.68 -26.58
CA ARG A 608 2.92 1.17 -25.22
C ARG A 608 1.92 0.10 -24.80
N LYS A 609 0.62 0.25 -25.09
CA LYS A 609 -0.41 -0.77 -24.79
C LYS A 609 -0.14 -2.07 -25.56
N ASN A 610 0.21 -1.96 -26.84
CA ASN A 610 0.59 -3.11 -27.66
C ASN A 610 1.84 -3.79 -27.10
N MET A 611 2.87 -3.03 -26.72
CA MET A 611 4.08 -3.58 -26.09
C MET A 611 3.78 -4.37 -24.81
N ILE A 612 2.92 -3.83 -23.93
CA ILE A 612 2.49 -4.52 -22.70
C ILE A 612 1.81 -5.84 -23.04
N ARG A 613 0.83 -5.81 -23.96
CA ARG A 613 0.12 -7.02 -24.41
C ARG A 613 1.08 -8.07 -24.96
N MET A 614 2.00 -7.68 -25.84
CA MET A 614 2.97 -8.60 -26.43
C MET A 614 3.86 -9.21 -25.34
N THR A 615 4.31 -8.42 -24.38
CA THR A 615 5.14 -8.87 -23.25
C THR A 615 4.40 -9.88 -22.37
N ASP A 616 3.14 -9.62 -22.05
CA ASP A 616 2.30 -10.52 -21.25
C ASP A 616 2.04 -11.82 -21.99
N LYS A 617 1.63 -11.75 -23.26
CA LYS A 617 1.31 -12.94 -24.08
C LYS A 617 2.53 -13.78 -24.41
N PHE A 618 3.65 -13.15 -24.74
CA PHE A 618 4.90 -13.85 -25.05
C PHE A 618 5.35 -14.73 -23.90
N ARG A 619 5.17 -14.28 -22.66
CA ARG A 619 5.55 -15.05 -21.47
C ARG A 619 4.79 -16.36 -21.36
N ASP A 620 3.50 -16.35 -21.69
CA ASP A 620 2.65 -17.55 -21.66
C ASP A 620 3.05 -18.51 -22.79
N ILE A 621 3.26 -17.97 -24.00
CA ILE A 621 3.69 -18.74 -25.19
C ILE A 621 5.05 -19.40 -24.94
N TYR A 622 6.03 -18.63 -24.44
CA TYR A 622 7.39 -19.11 -24.22
C TYR A 622 7.46 -20.21 -23.15
N LYS A 623 6.56 -20.20 -22.15
CA LYS A 623 6.49 -21.24 -21.12
C LYS A 623 5.71 -22.48 -21.57
N GLY A 624 4.64 -22.28 -22.33
CA GLY A 624 3.77 -23.38 -22.79
C GLY A 624 4.36 -24.15 -23.96
N SER A 625 5.32 -23.57 -24.69
CA SER A 625 5.93 -24.20 -25.87
C SER A 625 7.11 -25.10 -25.49
N ASN A 626 6.99 -26.40 -25.79
CA ASN A 626 8.10 -27.34 -25.72
C ASN A 626 9.11 -27.13 -26.86
N ASP A 627 8.64 -26.70 -28.04
CA ASP A 627 9.48 -26.32 -29.17
C ASP A 627 9.57 -24.80 -29.28
N LYS A 628 10.77 -24.25 -29.10
CA LYS A 628 11.03 -22.81 -29.18
C LYS A 628 11.41 -22.36 -30.59
N GLY A 629 11.55 -23.28 -31.54
CA GLY A 629 12.00 -22.99 -32.90
C GLY A 629 11.13 -21.96 -33.65
N ALA A 630 9.81 -22.03 -33.50
CA ALA A 630 8.89 -21.05 -34.10
C ALA A 630 9.08 -19.64 -33.51
N ILE A 631 9.29 -19.54 -32.20
CA ILE A 631 9.56 -18.27 -31.50
C ILE A 631 10.89 -17.68 -31.97
N ASN A 632 11.93 -18.52 -32.05
CA ASN A 632 13.26 -18.10 -32.50
C ASN A 632 13.20 -17.57 -33.94
N LYS A 633 12.51 -18.28 -34.84
CA LYS A 633 12.29 -17.85 -36.22
C LYS A 633 11.54 -16.51 -36.28
N PHE A 634 10.49 -16.33 -35.48
CA PHE A 634 9.77 -15.06 -35.40
C PHE A 634 10.67 -13.88 -34.97
N VAL A 635 11.45 -14.06 -33.89
CA VAL A 635 12.34 -13.02 -33.37
C VAL A 635 13.44 -12.69 -34.39
N PHE A 636 14.15 -13.70 -34.90
CA PHE A 636 15.21 -13.50 -35.88
C PHE A 636 14.70 -12.89 -37.19
N HIS A 637 13.60 -13.41 -37.74
CA HIS A 637 13.04 -12.90 -38.99
C HIS A 637 12.63 -11.43 -38.86
N THR A 638 12.08 -11.03 -37.71
CA THR A 638 11.79 -9.62 -37.41
C THR A 638 13.06 -8.79 -37.45
N LEU A 639 14.11 -9.22 -36.74
CA LEU A 639 15.33 -8.44 -36.57
C LEU A 639 16.16 -8.29 -37.86
N ILE A 640 16.22 -9.31 -38.72
CA ILE A 640 17.00 -9.25 -39.98
C ILE A 640 16.27 -8.46 -41.09
N ASN A 641 14.93 -8.42 -41.04
CA ASN A 641 14.10 -7.76 -42.05
C ASN A 641 13.58 -6.37 -41.63
N ALA A 642 13.75 -5.96 -40.36
CA ALA A 642 13.39 -4.63 -39.87
C ALA A 642 14.46 -3.57 -40.19
N GLN A 643 14.02 -2.32 -40.38
CA GLN A 643 14.88 -1.13 -40.49
C GLN A 643 14.17 0.08 -39.85
N PRO A 644 14.89 1.02 -39.19
CA PRO A 644 14.29 2.20 -38.55
C PRO A 644 13.39 3.03 -39.47
N SER A 645 13.71 3.05 -40.77
CA SER A 645 12.98 3.82 -41.79
C SER A 645 11.89 3.00 -42.51
N LYS A 646 11.75 1.70 -42.22
CA LYS A 646 10.75 0.83 -42.84
C LYS A 646 9.68 0.42 -41.85
N ASN A 647 8.43 0.54 -42.28
CA ASN A 647 7.26 0.30 -41.44
C ASN A 647 6.54 -1.02 -41.77
N PHE A 648 7.26 -1.95 -42.37
CA PHE A 648 6.75 -3.27 -42.76
C PHE A 648 7.87 -4.31 -42.70
N ILE A 649 7.49 -5.56 -42.48
CA ILE A 649 8.39 -6.73 -42.57
C ILE A 649 8.09 -7.45 -43.88
N ILE A 650 9.13 -7.72 -44.66
CA ILE A 650 9.00 -8.34 -45.99
C ILE A 650 9.08 -9.86 -45.85
N PHE A 651 8.20 -10.54 -46.59
CA PHE A 651 8.19 -11.98 -46.75
C PHE A 651 8.30 -12.33 -48.23
N LYS A 652 9.25 -13.21 -48.56
CA LYS A 652 9.49 -13.70 -49.93
C LYS A 652 9.15 -15.18 -50.09
N HIS A 653 8.94 -15.89 -48.98
CA HIS A 653 8.64 -17.31 -48.97
C HIS A 653 7.38 -17.58 -48.13
N PRO A 654 6.50 -18.50 -48.58
CA PRO A 654 5.25 -18.81 -47.92
C PRO A 654 5.44 -19.42 -46.52
N ALA A 655 6.48 -20.25 -46.34
CA ALA A 655 6.80 -20.87 -45.05
C ALA A 655 7.18 -19.82 -43.99
N ASP A 656 7.91 -18.77 -44.38
CA ASP A 656 8.35 -17.73 -43.45
C ASP A 656 7.15 -16.97 -42.88
N ILE A 657 6.23 -16.53 -43.76
CA ILE A 657 5.03 -15.81 -43.32
C ILE A 657 4.08 -16.72 -42.53
N TYR A 658 3.98 -18.00 -42.87
CA TYR A 658 3.15 -18.96 -42.14
C TYR A 658 3.61 -19.09 -40.68
N ASN A 659 4.89 -19.43 -40.47
CA ASN A 659 5.50 -19.55 -39.14
C ASN A 659 5.43 -18.22 -38.37
N TYR A 660 5.61 -17.10 -39.07
CA TYR A 660 5.55 -15.78 -38.47
C TYR A 660 4.14 -15.43 -37.97
N LEU A 661 3.10 -15.72 -38.75
CA LEU A 661 1.71 -15.46 -38.39
C LEU A 661 1.24 -16.34 -37.23
N GLU A 662 1.76 -17.56 -37.11
CA GLU A 662 1.47 -18.46 -35.99
C GLU A 662 1.81 -17.82 -34.63
N ILE A 663 2.94 -17.11 -34.55
CA ILE A 663 3.36 -16.42 -33.33
C ILE A 663 2.72 -15.03 -33.22
N VAL A 664 2.76 -14.20 -34.28
CA VAL A 664 2.35 -12.80 -34.16
C VAL A 664 0.85 -12.66 -33.86
N CYS A 665 0.00 -13.57 -34.38
CA CYS A 665 -1.44 -13.56 -34.11
C CYS A 665 -1.79 -13.89 -32.65
N GLN A 666 -0.86 -14.46 -31.88
CA GLN A 666 -1.02 -14.70 -30.45
C GLN A 666 -0.58 -13.49 -29.62
N LEU A 667 0.36 -12.69 -30.15
CA LEU A 667 0.92 -11.51 -29.50
C LEU A 667 0.05 -10.25 -29.68
N VAL A 668 -0.48 -10.03 -30.89
CA VAL A 668 -1.32 -8.86 -31.23
C VAL A 668 -2.71 -9.29 -31.68
N TYR A 669 -3.69 -8.37 -31.69
CA TYR A 669 -5.00 -8.70 -32.24
C TYR A 669 -4.93 -8.80 -33.76
N LYS A 670 -5.63 -9.78 -34.34
CA LYS A 670 -5.68 -9.96 -35.81
C LYS A 670 -6.16 -8.73 -36.57
N LYS A 671 -7.03 -7.91 -35.96
CA LYS A 671 -7.53 -6.65 -36.53
C LYS A 671 -6.47 -5.53 -36.60
N ASP A 672 -5.37 -5.69 -35.86
CA ASP A 672 -4.27 -4.72 -35.80
C ASP A 672 -3.13 -5.13 -36.73
N ILE A 673 -3.29 -6.18 -37.56
CA ILE A 673 -2.30 -6.65 -38.54
C ILE A 673 -2.81 -6.24 -39.91
N SER A 674 -1.98 -5.57 -40.72
CA SER A 674 -2.26 -5.30 -42.14
C SER A 674 -1.24 -6.01 -43.02
N LEU A 675 -1.73 -6.63 -44.10
CA LEU A 675 -0.91 -7.38 -45.04
C LEU A 675 -1.09 -6.84 -46.46
N LYS A 676 -0.02 -6.34 -47.06
CA LYS A 676 0.00 -6.00 -48.49
C LYS A 676 0.63 -7.13 -49.28
N VAL A 677 -0.12 -7.73 -50.20
CA VAL A 677 0.33 -8.85 -51.03
C VAL A 677 0.53 -8.35 -52.46
N TYR A 678 1.69 -8.66 -53.03
CA TYR A 678 2.07 -8.24 -54.37
C TYR A 678 2.20 -9.45 -55.31
N ASN A 679 1.89 -9.22 -56.59
CA ASN A 679 2.05 -10.19 -57.68
C ASN A 679 1.21 -11.47 -57.53
N TYR A 680 0.15 -11.46 -56.71
CA TYR A 680 -0.61 -12.67 -56.40
C TYR A 680 -1.19 -13.35 -57.66
N GLU A 681 -1.89 -12.59 -58.51
CA GLU A 681 -2.48 -13.11 -59.74
C GLU A 681 -1.46 -13.44 -60.85
N GLN A 682 -0.25 -12.87 -60.75
CA GLN A 682 0.85 -13.04 -61.71
C GLN A 682 1.77 -14.23 -61.37
N ALA A 683 1.51 -14.89 -60.23
CA ALA A 683 2.27 -16.03 -59.74
C ALA A 683 1.69 -17.36 -60.25
N SER A 684 2.48 -18.42 -60.24
CA SER A 684 2.01 -19.76 -60.61
C SER A 684 0.95 -20.28 -59.63
N GLU A 685 0.05 -21.16 -60.10
CA GLU A 685 -0.97 -21.79 -59.24
C GLU A 685 -0.36 -22.51 -58.03
N ALA A 686 0.82 -23.12 -58.20
CA ALA A 686 1.56 -23.76 -57.12
C ALA A 686 2.00 -22.73 -56.05
N ASP A 687 2.53 -21.56 -56.47
CA ASP A 687 2.94 -20.49 -55.55
C ASP A 687 1.71 -19.90 -54.85
N GLN A 688 0.63 -19.61 -55.58
CA GLN A 688 -0.65 -19.14 -54.99
C GLN A 688 -1.20 -20.12 -53.95
N THR A 689 -1.20 -21.43 -54.24
CA THR A 689 -1.68 -22.47 -53.32
C THR A 689 -0.84 -22.52 -52.04
N SER A 690 0.48 -22.37 -52.16
CA SER A 690 1.37 -22.35 -50.99
C SER A 690 1.17 -21.11 -50.10
N TRP A 691 0.91 -19.94 -50.68
CA TRP A 691 0.63 -18.71 -49.95
C TRP A 691 -0.77 -18.69 -49.32
N ASN A 692 -1.76 -19.32 -49.96
CA ASN A 692 -3.14 -19.42 -49.43
C ASN A 692 -3.21 -20.00 -48.02
N LEU A 693 -2.33 -20.95 -47.68
CA LEU A 693 -2.28 -21.52 -46.34
C LEU A 693 -1.95 -20.47 -45.28
N ALA A 694 -1.00 -19.58 -45.57
CA ALA A 694 -0.62 -18.47 -44.69
C ALA A 694 -1.68 -17.37 -44.66
N LEU A 695 -2.22 -17.00 -45.83
CA LEU A 695 -3.19 -15.92 -45.96
C LEU A 695 -4.50 -16.22 -45.23
N LYS A 696 -4.99 -17.47 -45.22
CA LYS A 696 -6.22 -17.87 -44.49
C LYS A 696 -6.23 -17.49 -42.99
N THR A 697 -5.06 -17.30 -42.39
CA THR A 697 -4.91 -16.96 -40.96
C THR A 697 -5.42 -15.56 -40.61
N ILE A 698 -5.43 -14.65 -41.59
CA ILE A 698 -5.79 -13.24 -41.45
C ILE A 698 -7.11 -12.95 -42.20
N PRO A 699 -8.03 -12.12 -41.65
CA PRO A 699 -9.24 -11.73 -42.36
C PRO A 699 -8.97 -10.93 -43.63
N ARG A 700 -9.79 -11.13 -44.68
CA ARG A 700 -9.67 -10.40 -45.95
C ARG A 700 -9.73 -8.87 -45.81
N SER A 701 -10.43 -8.35 -44.80
CA SER A 701 -10.52 -6.91 -44.49
C SER A 701 -9.18 -6.28 -44.06
N GLN A 702 -8.18 -7.10 -43.75
CA GLN A 702 -6.83 -6.67 -43.38
C GLN A 702 -5.81 -6.86 -44.49
N MET A 703 -6.26 -7.31 -45.68
CA MET A 703 -5.41 -7.58 -46.83
C MET A 703 -5.64 -6.57 -47.94
N GLU A 704 -4.55 -6.10 -48.53
CA GLU A 704 -4.53 -5.26 -49.72
C GLU A 704 -3.72 -5.99 -50.80
N PHE A 705 -4.33 -6.23 -51.96
CA PHE A 705 -3.65 -6.85 -53.09
C PHE A 705 -3.24 -5.75 -54.06
N ASN A 706 -1.95 -5.51 -54.19
CA ASN A 706 -1.42 -4.49 -55.10
C ASN A 706 -1.11 -5.10 -56.46
N GLU A 707 -1.88 -4.66 -57.45
CA GLU A 707 -1.64 -4.87 -58.87
C GLU A 707 -0.73 -3.74 -59.39
N LEU A 708 0.35 -4.08 -60.08
CA LEU A 708 1.10 -3.09 -60.86
C LEU A 708 0.34 -2.85 -62.16
N ASP A 709 0.15 -1.57 -62.51
CA ASP A 709 -0.47 -1.11 -63.76
C ASP A 709 -0.09 -1.99 -64.95
N TYR A 710 -1.12 -2.34 -65.74
CA TYR A 710 -1.11 -3.17 -66.94
C TYR A 710 -0.13 -2.71 -68.07
N ALA A 711 0.68 -1.69 -67.85
CA ALA A 711 1.58 -1.08 -68.82
C ALA A 711 3.04 -1.58 -68.68
N LYS A 712 3.26 -2.88 -68.92
CA LYS A 712 4.42 -3.42 -69.69
C LYS A 712 4.46 -4.94 -69.56
N VAL A 713 4.00 -5.57 -70.64
CA VAL A 713 4.16 -6.99 -70.95
C VAL A 713 5.64 -7.39 -70.84
N LYS A 714 5.93 -8.28 -69.88
CA LYS A 714 6.90 -9.37 -70.06
C LYS A 714 6.35 -10.62 -69.36
N SER A 715 6.38 -11.72 -70.10
CA SER A 715 5.89 -13.07 -69.77
C SER A 715 6.70 -13.78 -68.67
N TYR A 716 6.92 -13.12 -67.53
CA TYR A 716 7.62 -13.70 -66.39
C TYR A 716 6.66 -13.90 -65.23
N GLN A 717 6.48 -15.15 -64.79
CA GLN A 717 5.83 -15.47 -63.53
C GLN A 717 6.61 -14.77 -62.40
N LYS A 718 5.94 -13.86 -61.69
CA LYS A 718 6.55 -13.16 -60.56
C LYS A 718 6.27 -13.96 -59.30
N LYS A 719 7.28 -14.08 -58.43
CA LYS A 719 7.09 -14.66 -57.10
C LYS A 719 6.23 -13.73 -56.25
N ILE A 720 5.34 -14.32 -55.47
CA ILE A 720 4.53 -13.59 -54.49
C ILE A 720 5.46 -13.02 -53.42
N ARG A 721 5.20 -11.78 -53.02
CA ARG A 721 5.80 -11.17 -51.82
C ARG A 721 4.72 -10.53 -50.98
N ALA A 722 4.91 -10.53 -49.67
CA ALA A 722 4.01 -9.86 -48.75
C ALA A 722 4.76 -8.90 -47.83
N GLU A 723 4.10 -7.81 -47.48
CA GLU A 723 4.55 -6.81 -46.52
C GLU A 723 3.58 -6.80 -45.36
N LEU A 724 4.06 -7.15 -44.16
CA LEU A 724 3.26 -7.14 -42.93
C LEU A 724 3.54 -5.87 -42.14
N SER A 725 2.49 -5.19 -41.71
CA SER A 725 2.54 -4.04 -40.82
C SER A 725 1.51 -4.15 -39.70
N LEU A 726 1.63 -3.33 -38.65
CA LEU A 726 0.58 -3.20 -37.65
C LEU A 726 -0.26 -1.94 -37.92
N THR A 727 -1.59 -2.04 -37.89
CA THR A 727 -2.48 -0.89 -38.05
C THR A 727 -2.65 -0.18 -36.71
N SER A 728 -2.44 1.14 -36.69
CA SER A 728 -2.71 1.96 -35.50
C SER A 728 -4.05 2.65 -35.64
N GLN A 729 -4.88 2.64 -34.59
CA GLN A 729 -6.17 3.37 -34.56
C GLN A 729 -6.01 4.89 -34.72
N THR A 730 -4.80 5.43 -34.54
CA THR A 730 -4.49 6.85 -34.74
C THR A 730 -3.95 7.15 -36.14
N GLN A 731 -3.90 6.18 -37.06
CA GLN A 731 -3.43 6.40 -38.44
C GLN A 731 -4.10 7.61 -39.13
N PRO A 732 -5.42 7.84 -39.03
CA PRO A 732 -6.05 9.05 -39.58
C PRO A 732 -5.60 10.33 -38.87
N ILE A 733 -5.57 10.37 -37.53
CA ILE A 733 -5.11 11.52 -36.72
C ILE A 733 -3.62 11.83 -36.95
N ARG A 734 -2.81 10.80 -37.20
CA ARG A 734 -1.39 10.91 -37.60
C ARG A 734 -1.23 11.51 -39.00
N ILE A 735 -2.19 11.26 -39.88
CA ILE A 735 -2.30 11.87 -41.22
C ILE A 735 -2.90 13.28 -41.16
N GLU A 736 -3.71 13.61 -40.15
CA GLU A 736 -4.39 14.91 -40.00
C GLU A 736 -3.49 15.95 -39.32
N ASN A 737 -2.78 15.59 -38.24
CA ASN A 737 -1.71 16.41 -37.63
C ASN A 737 -0.49 16.66 -38.55
N ARG A 738 -0.52 16.09 -39.77
CA ARG A 738 0.46 16.22 -40.86
C ARG A 738 0.37 17.57 -41.57
N LEU A 739 -0.79 18.24 -41.52
CA LEU A 739 -0.99 19.50 -42.24
C LEU A 739 -0.14 20.65 -41.64
N ASP A 740 0.24 20.55 -40.36
CA ASP A 740 0.91 21.63 -39.62
C ASP A 740 2.39 21.38 -39.27
N SER A 741 3.06 20.33 -39.79
CA SER A 741 4.44 19.97 -39.40
C SER A 741 5.40 19.74 -40.58
N ASN A 742 6.54 20.46 -40.60
CA ASN A 742 7.61 20.37 -41.60
C ASN A 742 8.65 19.25 -41.33
N ILE A 743 8.42 18.35 -40.37
CA ILE A 743 9.37 17.29 -40.02
C ILE A 743 8.98 15.98 -40.72
N PRO A 744 9.89 15.30 -41.47
CA PRO A 744 9.59 14.02 -42.10
C PRO A 744 9.23 12.95 -41.05
N ILE A 745 8.17 12.19 -41.33
CA ILE A 745 7.63 11.21 -40.39
C ILE A 745 8.65 10.09 -40.15
N SER A 746 9.07 9.89 -38.90
CA SER A 746 10.07 8.87 -38.55
C SER A 746 9.55 7.71 -37.69
N GLN A 747 8.22 7.49 -37.57
CA GLN A 747 7.66 6.36 -36.79
C GLN A 747 6.29 5.86 -37.29
N TRP A 748 6.23 4.68 -37.93
CA TRP A 748 4.98 3.90 -38.05
C TRP A 748 5.18 2.41 -37.67
N SER A 749 4.47 2.00 -36.62
CA SER A 749 3.94 0.68 -36.16
C SER A 749 4.64 -0.68 -36.37
N VAL A 750 5.57 -0.91 -37.31
CA VAL A 750 6.45 -2.13 -37.25
C VAL A 750 7.60 -1.94 -36.26
N ARG A 751 7.91 -0.69 -35.95
CA ARG A 751 8.87 -0.32 -34.92
C ARG A 751 8.55 -0.94 -33.56
N THR A 752 7.27 -1.08 -33.21
CA THR A 752 6.84 -1.72 -31.95
C THR A 752 7.20 -3.20 -31.92
N LEU A 753 7.01 -3.96 -33.02
CA LEU A 753 7.43 -5.37 -33.12
C LEU A 753 8.95 -5.52 -33.10
N GLN A 754 9.65 -4.61 -33.79
CA GLN A 754 11.12 -4.56 -33.79
C GLN A 754 11.65 -4.32 -32.39
N ILE A 755 11.16 -3.29 -31.68
CA ILE A 755 11.56 -2.97 -30.31
C ILE A 755 11.28 -4.16 -29.39
N PHE A 756 10.11 -4.79 -29.53
CA PHE A 756 9.75 -5.98 -28.76
C PHE A 756 10.77 -7.10 -28.97
N CYS A 757 11.03 -7.49 -30.23
CA CYS A 757 11.99 -8.55 -30.57
C CYS A 757 13.43 -8.20 -30.15
N HIS A 758 13.78 -6.92 -30.17
CA HIS A 758 15.09 -6.42 -29.72
C HIS A 758 15.29 -6.72 -28.23
N TYR A 759 14.32 -6.40 -27.38
CA TYR A 759 14.41 -6.70 -25.95
C TYR A 759 14.34 -8.19 -25.66
N VAL A 760 13.51 -8.94 -26.39
CA VAL A 760 13.48 -10.41 -26.28
C VAL A 760 14.85 -10.99 -26.58
N TYR A 761 15.49 -10.57 -27.68
CA TYR A 761 16.82 -11.06 -28.04
C TYR A 761 17.89 -10.65 -27.02
N ILE A 762 17.87 -9.43 -26.49
CA ILE A 762 18.79 -9.02 -25.43
C ILE A 762 18.69 -9.95 -24.22
N MET A 763 17.46 -10.24 -23.79
CA MET A 763 17.22 -10.99 -22.57
C MET A 763 17.48 -12.49 -22.67
N ILE A 764 17.23 -13.11 -23.84
CA ILE A 764 17.29 -14.57 -23.99
C ILE A 764 17.98 -15.06 -25.27
N GLY A 765 18.72 -14.20 -25.99
CA GLY A 765 19.33 -14.47 -27.30
C GLY A 765 20.16 -15.75 -27.39
N GLU A 766 20.94 -16.08 -26.35
CA GLU A 766 21.72 -17.32 -26.29
C GLU A 766 20.85 -18.58 -26.25
N LYS A 767 19.63 -18.49 -25.71
CA LYS A 767 18.63 -19.58 -25.69
C LYS A 767 17.80 -19.63 -26.97
N LEU A 768 17.98 -18.67 -27.88
CA LEU A 768 17.31 -18.59 -29.18
C LEU A 768 18.17 -19.11 -30.33
N ASN A 769 19.49 -19.27 -30.11
CA ASN A 769 20.44 -19.80 -31.09
C ASN A 769 20.36 -21.32 -31.19
#